data_AF-A0A1H0FS42-F1
#
_entry.id   AF-A0A1H0FS42-F1
#
_cell.length_a   1.000
_cell.length_b   1.000
_cell.length_c   1.000
_cell.angle_alpha   90.00
_cell.angle_beta   90.00
_cell.angle_gamma   90.00
#
_symmetry.space_group_name_H-M   'P 1'
#
loop_
_entity.id
_entity.type
_entity.pdbx_description
1 polymer ?
#
loop_
_entity_poly.entity_id
_entity_poly.type
_entity_poly.pdbx_seq_one_letter_code
_entity_poly.pdbx_strand_id
1 'polypeptide(L)'
;MFRFKTIFSMMLALALTVIIIPATVFAAEEDLVPGSTAPALSVGISNVTDIDAELTFEVTGYAGEYKIKYLVLKTSEDKPDVDTIKNTGNIAESNVAAITNLIPETAYTVYSIAYVNDANQILTGISTVQFITLNSKTSAVPVITNVSAELTDGGAALNFTVNKACMYYYLVYEKETATPDAQVIKAQGEAVAKGSGSVNANEASNVHITAEFDLSKTYTLYLVAEDEKGVFSEISMLALGLPIKMFGAGASDPVTINIETVTGNGTGYTYSGGTVTIIENGNYVITGSGTTTTNRIKVADSIEAMITLNNVNIDVSAQWLKCAFDITRATVILTLEGDNILKSGSYCAGLQASQGAMLTISADSTGTLTATGGDKSAGIGGADNSQYSDIRHNDSGNIIINGGTVNANGTNGAGIGGGNGGTGGNITITGGEVNANGGKYSAGIGSGYCKGCGTITIQGGIIHAVGGSSGPGIGCGLMGDGGNITISGGEVYANGGSNGMGIGASSGTVSVAISNGIVEAKGGPNGAGIGGGEKIGPTSKTGEVYITGGNITATGGDNAAGIGANYYSNSGKITIDGGTVNAIGNREAAGIGGAMDGRSPTDPIVINGGNIIATGGSAGAGIGAGGGDYSQCGDVTITGGQVTATGGMYAAGIGGGGGRYASTCGLVSISGPNTVVNAKGDISLKQITSKPLSKGHNKSDHSRMVKKTD
;
A
#
# COMPACT_ATOMS: atom_id res chain seq x y z
N MET A 1 20.50 55.72 20.26
CA MET A 1 21.97 55.62 20.13
C MET A 1 22.47 54.71 21.25
N PHE A 2 23.14 53.61 20.88
CA PHE A 2 23.92 52.65 21.68
C PHE A 2 23.18 51.83 22.78
N ARG A 3 22.91 50.50 22.64
CA ARG A 3 23.81 49.30 22.59
C ARG A 3 24.70 49.20 23.83
N PHE A 4 24.94 48.06 24.50
CA PHE A 4 24.50 46.65 24.52
C PHE A 4 25.44 46.00 25.57
N LYS A 5 24.94 45.13 26.48
CA LYS A 5 25.61 44.02 27.23
C LYS A 5 27.06 44.24 27.80
N THR A 6 27.48 43.63 28.92
CA THR A 6 27.79 42.18 29.01
C THR A 6 28.51 41.89 30.37
N ILE A 7 28.00 40.89 31.13
CA ILE A 7 28.71 39.80 31.84
C ILE A 7 29.47 40.01 33.19
N PHE A 8 28.86 39.43 34.25
CA PHE A 8 29.31 38.21 35.00
C PHE A 8 30.60 38.26 35.85
N SER A 9 30.48 37.94 37.15
CA SER A 9 30.86 36.63 37.72
C SER A 9 31.15 36.69 39.24
N MET A 10 30.52 35.77 39.99
CA MET A 10 30.98 34.99 41.17
C MET A 10 31.82 35.70 42.27
N MET A 11 31.62 35.45 43.57
CA MET A 11 31.67 34.13 44.20
C MET A 11 31.41 34.24 45.72
N LEU A 12 31.06 33.08 46.32
CA LEU A 12 31.41 32.60 47.67
C LEU A 12 30.29 32.54 48.72
N ALA A 13 29.74 31.33 48.85
CA ALA A 13 29.06 30.84 50.05
C ALA A 13 29.91 29.69 50.64
N LEU A 14 30.15 29.72 51.95
CA LEU A 14 30.57 28.56 52.74
C LEU A 14 29.73 28.49 54.02
N ALA A 15 29.42 27.24 54.36
CA ALA A 15 28.36 26.73 55.21
C ALA A 15 28.39 27.10 56.69
N LEU A 16 27.21 27.12 57.32
CA LEU A 16 27.01 26.52 58.64
C LEU A 16 25.59 25.94 58.78
N THR A 17 25.54 24.66 59.10
CA THR A 17 24.36 23.84 59.34
C THR A 17 23.70 24.19 60.68
N VAL A 18 22.38 24.40 60.69
CA VAL A 18 21.55 24.23 61.89
C VAL A 18 20.42 23.27 61.52
N ILE A 19 20.40 22.14 62.22
CA ILE A 19 19.33 21.15 62.19
C ILE A 19 18.11 21.77 62.86
N ILE A 20 17.01 21.94 62.11
CA ILE A 20 15.68 22.15 62.68
C ILE A 20 14.83 20.94 62.26
N ILE A 21 14.41 20.20 63.28
CA ILE A 21 13.50 19.06 63.23
C ILE A 21 12.19 19.51 62.55
N PRO A 22 11.60 18.76 61.60
CA PRO A 22 10.31 19.14 61.05
C PRO A 22 9.25 19.01 62.15
N ALA A 23 8.58 20.12 62.45
CA ALA A 23 7.37 20.12 63.25
C ALA A 23 6.29 19.34 62.50
N THR A 24 5.87 18.23 63.09
CA THR A 24 4.66 17.49 62.73
C THR A 24 3.46 18.40 62.92
N VAL A 25 2.92 18.93 61.82
CA VAL A 25 1.58 19.53 61.80
C VAL A 25 0.61 18.40 61.50
N PHE A 26 -0.03 17.90 62.56
CA PHE A 26 -1.28 17.14 62.47
C PHE A 26 -2.36 18.07 61.90
N ALA A 27 -2.73 17.87 60.65
CA ALA A 27 -4.03 18.30 60.15
C ALA A 27 -5.02 17.15 60.38
N ALA A 28 -6.20 17.52 60.88
CA ALA A 28 -7.21 16.66 61.44
C ALA A 28 -7.55 15.45 60.56
N GLU A 29 -7.54 14.29 61.20
CA GLU A 29 -8.11 13.04 60.73
C GLU A 29 -9.62 13.18 60.73
N GLU A 30 -10.19 13.44 59.55
CA GLU A 30 -11.61 13.26 59.28
C GLU A 30 -11.74 11.98 58.45
N ASP A 31 -12.16 10.90 59.13
CA ASP A 31 -12.54 9.56 58.66
C ASP A 31 -12.08 9.15 57.24
N LEU A 32 -10.81 8.74 57.11
CA LEU A 32 -10.36 7.95 55.96
C LEU A 32 -10.85 6.51 56.10
N VAL A 33 -11.81 6.13 55.26
CA VAL A 33 -12.25 4.74 55.08
C VAL A 33 -11.04 3.86 54.70
N PRO A 34 -10.79 2.73 55.40
CA PRO A 34 -9.70 1.82 55.05
C PRO A 34 -9.88 1.28 53.62
N GLY A 35 -9.04 1.73 52.69
CA GLY A 35 -9.10 1.37 51.27
C GLY A 35 -9.05 2.56 50.29
N SER A 36 -9.05 3.80 50.76
CA SER A 36 -8.95 5.01 49.93
C SER A 36 -7.50 5.25 49.44
N THR A 37 -7.30 5.22 48.13
CA THR A 37 -6.05 5.65 47.47
C THR A 37 -5.97 7.17 47.47
N ALA A 38 -4.80 7.75 47.81
CA ALA A 38 -4.59 9.19 47.77
C ALA A 38 -4.98 9.79 46.39
N PRO A 39 -5.63 10.96 46.34
CA PRO A 39 -6.03 11.58 45.08
C PRO A 39 -4.85 11.77 44.12
N ALA A 40 -5.04 11.39 42.86
CA ALA A 40 -4.03 11.52 41.82
C ALA A 40 -4.62 12.17 40.57
N LEU A 41 -3.88 13.11 39.96
CA LEU A 41 -4.23 13.78 38.71
C LEU A 41 -3.32 13.27 37.59
N SER A 42 -3.89 12.73 36.52
CA SER A 42 -3.20 12.50 35.25
C SER A 42 -3.58 13.60 34.25
N VAL A 43 -2.62 13.98 33.41
CA VAL A 43 -2.82 14.90 32.29
C VAL A 43 -2.31 14.24 31.02
N GLY A 44 -3.19 14.17 30.02
CA GLY A 44 -2.90 13.71 28.67
C GLY A 44 -2.86 14.87 27.69
N ILE A 45 -2.20 14.64 26.56
CA ILE A 45 -2.14 15.59 25.44
C ILE A 45 -2.62 14.88 24.17
N SER A 46 -3.49 15.53 23.41
CA SER A 46 -4.02 15.09 22.14
C SER A 46 -4.08 16.27 21.16
N ASN A 47 -4.33 15.97 19.88
CA ASN A 47 -4.57 16.99 18.85
C ASN A 47 -3.49 18.08 18.78
N VAL A 48 -2.22 17.72 19.00
CA VAL A 48 -1.09 18.66 18.94
C VAL A 48 -0.86 19.11 17.51
N THR A 49 -1.01 20.39 17.25
CA THR A 49 -0.72 21.05 15.97
C THR A 49 0.54 21.89 16.08
N ASP A 50 0.78 22.77 15.10
CA ASP A 50 1.87 23.75 15.13
C ASP A 50 1.59 24.94 16.07
N ILE A 51 0.32 25.21 16.40
CA ILE A 51 -0.09 26.35 17.25
C ILE A 51 -1.08 26.01 18.37
N ASP A 52 -1.66 24.81 18.36
CA ASP A 52 -2.71 24.40 19.30
C ASP A 52 -2.41 23.00 19.87
N ALA A 53 -3.03 22.68 21.01
CA ALA A 53 -3.06 21.34 21.55
C ALA A 53 -4.26 21.18 22.49
N GLU A 54 -4.68 19.95 22.75
CA GLU A 54 -5.78 19.64 23.66
C GLU A 54 -5.28 18.86 24.87
N LEU A 55 -5.65 19.32 26.07
CA LEU A 55 -5.38 18.65 27.32
C LEU A 55 -6.58 17.86 27.78
N THR A 56 -6.33 16.64 28.24
CA THR A 56 -7.33 15.83 28.93
C THR A 56 -6.86 15.57 30.36
N PHE A 57 -7.74 15.75 31.33
CA PHE A 57 -7.44 15.57 32.74
C PHE A 57 -8.31 14.47 33.34
N GLU A 58 -7.70 13.66 34.19
CA GLU A 58 -8.42 12.64 34.95
C GLU A 58 -7.93 12.65 36.41
N VAL A 59 -8.87 12.86 37.34
CA VAL A 59 -8.61 12.75 38.77
C VAL A 59 -9.18 11.43 39.27
N THR A 60 -8.33 10.65 39.93
CA THR A 60 -8.69 9.36 40.55
C THR A 60 -8.49 9.43 42.06
N GLY A 61 -9.22 8.60 42.81
CA GLY A 61 -9.08 8.55 44.28
C GLY A 61 -9.77 9.69 45.05
N TYR A 62 -10.55 10.54 44.38
CA TYR A 62 -11.36 11.59 45.00
C TYR A 62 -12.76 11.64 44.37
N ALA A 63 -13.81 11.56 45.20
CA ALA A 63 -15.21 11.49 44.75
C ALA A 63 -16.00 12.80 44.96
N GLY A 64 -15.37 13.83 45.56
CA GLY A 64 -15.98 15.15 45.76
C GLY A 64 -15.82 16.06 44.54
N GLU A 65 -16.44 17.24 44.57
CA GLU A 65 -16.25 18.26 43.53
C GLU A 65 -14.83 18.85 43.59
N TYR A 66 -14.19 18.96 42.42
CA TYR A 66 -12.86 19.53 42.28
C TYR A 66 -12.78 20.43 41.06
N LYS A 67 -11.76 21.29 41.03
CA LYS A 67 -11.36 22.06 39.85
C LYS A 67 -9.90 21.78 39.52
N ILE A 68 -9.56 21.95 38.25
CA ILE A 68 -8.20 21.79 37.76
C ILE A 68 -7.66 23.15 37.32
N LYS A 69 -6.42 23.45 37.75
CA LYS A 69 -5.62 24.53 37.21
C LYS A 69 -4.42 23.99 36.46
N TYR A 70 -4.08 24.62 35.34
CA TYR A 70 -2.93 24.24 34.54
C TYR A 70 -2.17 25.47 34.03
N LEU A 71 -0.86 25.29 33.85
CA LEU A 71 0.02 26.29 33.25
C LEU A 71 0.85 25.62 32.16
N VAL A 72 0.92 26.26 30.99
CA VAL A 72 1.68 25.77 29.84
C VAL A 72 2.91 26.67 29.69
N LEU A 73 4.09 26.11 29.89
CA LEU A 73 5.35 26.83 29.80
C LEU A 73 6.25 26.15 28.77
N LYS A 74 7.14 26.90 28.12
CA LYS A 74 8.17 26.27 27.28
C LYS A 74 9.02 25.36 28.16
N THR A 75 9.43 24.20 27.65
CA THR A 75 10.20 23.22 28.44
C THR A 75 11.53 23.78 28.95
N SER A 76 12.05 24.85 28.32
CA SER A 76 13.23 25.59 28.76
C SER A 76 13.02 26.55 29.94
N GLU A 77 11.77 26.80 30.35
CA GLU A 77 11.43 27.70 31.46
C GLU A 77 11.47 26.98 32.80
N ASP A 78 11.69 27.73 33.89
CA ASP A 78 11.81 27.16 35.23
C ASP A 78 10.49 26.51 35.69
N LYS A 79 10.62 25.35 36.35
CA LYS A 79 9.48 24.61 36.88
C LYS A 79 8.73 25.47 37.93
N PRO A 80 7.43 25.73 37.76
CA PRO A 80 6.64 26.48 38.73
C PRO A 80 6.36 25.65 39.99
N ASP A 81 6.22 26.32 41.13
CA ASP A 81 5.72 25.70 42.35
C ASP A 81 4.18 25.59 42.36
N VAL A 82 3.65 24.88 43.34
CA VAL A 82 2.21 24.60 43.45
C VAL A 82 1.40 25.89 43.63
N ASP A 83 1.92 26.85 44.39
CA ASP A 83 1.25 28.12 44.65
C ASP A 83 1.22 29.01 43.39
N THR A 84 2.25 28.96 42.57
CA THR A 84 2.30 29.65 41.27
C THR A 84 1.21 29.11 40.35
N ILE A 85 1.13 27.79 40.16
CA ILE A 85 0.09 27.18 39.32
C ILE A 85 -1.31 27.51 39.86
N LYS A 86 -1.49 27.49 41.17
CA LYS A 86 -2.74 27.83 41.83
C LYS A 86 -3.17 29.28 41.58
N ASN A 87 -2.24 30.23 41.60
CA ASN A 87 -2.56 31.65 41.47
C ASN A 87 -2.66 32.10 40.00
N THR A 88 -1.78 31.63 39.13
CA THR A 88 -1.65 32.13 37.74
C THR A 88 -2.10 31.13 36.67
N GLY A 89 -2.31 29.86 37.03
CA GLY A 89 -2.78 28.83 36.10
C GLY A 89 -4.21 29.07 35.59
N ASN A 90 -4.42 28.69 34.34
CA ASN A 90 -5.71 28.66 33.66
C ASN A 90 -6.62 27.63 34.32
N ILE A 91 -7.92 27.91 34.38
CA ILE A 91 -8.93 26.99 34.92
C ILE A 91 -9.40 26.10 33.76
N ALA A 92 -9.39 24.79 33.96
CA ALA A 92 -10.04 23.87 33.02
C ALA A 92 -11.56 23.88 33.30
N GLU A 93 -12.36 24.29 32.31
CA GLU A 93 -13.83 24.35 32.44
C GLU A 93 -14.51 22.98 32.37
N SER A 94 -13.77 21.96 31.92
CA SER A 94 -14.19 20.56 31.89
C SER A 94 -12.97 19.64 32.08
N ASN A 95 -13.15 18.33 31.92
CA ASN A 95 -12.03 17.38 31.88
C ASN A 95 -11.17 17.54 30.61
N VAL A 96 -11.53 18.45 29.70
CA VAL A 96 -10.77 18.81 28.50
C VAL A 96 -10.51 20.32 28.48
N ALA A 97 -9.30 20.73 28.08
CA ALA A 97 -8.95 22.13 27.87
C ALA A 97 -8.13 22.35 26.60
N ALA A 98 -8.55 23.30 25.76
CA ALA A 98 -7.80 23.69 24.58
C ALA A 98 -6.68 24.68 24.96
N ILE A 99 -5.50 24.48 24.39
CA ILE A 99 -4.37 25.41 24.44
C ILE A 99 -4.20 25.97 23.04
N THR A 100 -4.12 27.30 22.93
CA THR A 100 -3.94 28.01 21.66
C THR A 100 -2.78 28.99 21.75
N ASN A 101 -2.34 29.52 20.60
CA ASN A 101 -1.23 30.49 20.48
C ASN A 101 0.15 29.93 20.87
N LEU A 102 0.39 28.65 20.59
CA LEU A 102 1.70 28.02 20.74
C LEU A 102 2.62 28.39 19.57
N ILE A 103 3.93 28.19 19.77
CA ILE A 103 4.96 28.47 18.77
C ILE A 103 5.37 27.13 18.12
N PRO A 104 5.41 27.01 16.78
CA PRO A 104 5.83 25.80 16.08
C PRO A 104 7.21 25.28 16.49
N GLU A 105 7.42 23.96 16.37
CA GLU A 105 8.66 23.25 16.76
C GLU A 105 9.17 23.54 18.18
N THR A 106 8.32 24.05 19.07
CA THR A 106 8.70 24.40 20.43
C THR A 106 8.22 23.32 21.39
N ALA A 107 9.14 22.86 22.26
CA ALA A 107 8.79 21.96 23.35
C ALA A 107 8.10 22.74 24.48
N TYR A 108 6.96 22.22 24.92
CA TYR A 108 6.18 22.75 26.04
C TYR A 108 6.03 21.68 27.12
N THR A 109 5.99 22.14 28.38
CA THR A 109 5.61 21.34 29.54
C THR A 109 4.35 21.94 30.14
N VAL A 110 3.33 21.12 30.33
CA VAL A 110 2.13 21.48 31.08
C VAL A 110 2.29 21.06 32.52
N TYR A 111 1.96 21.95 33.45
CA TYR A 111 1.95 21.71 34.88
C TYR A 111 0.53 21.88 35.41
N SER A 112 -0.06 20.85 36.00
CA SER A 112 -1.46 20.87 36.47
C SER A 112 -1.63 20.39 37.92
N ILE A 113 -2.64 20.95 38.59
CA ILE A 113 -3.05 20.58 39.95
C ILE A 113 -4.57 20.51 40.05
N ALA A 114 -5.08 19.63 40.91
CA ALA A 114 -6.49 19.62 41.30
C ALA A 114 -6.66 20.22 42.70
N TYR A 115 -7.76 20.95 42.92
CA TYR A 115 -8.07 21.60 44.21
C TYR A 115 -9.58 21.63 44.48
N VAL A 116 -9.97 21.76 45.75
CA VAL A 116 -11.37 21.86 46.19
C VAL A 116 -11.85 23.31 46.11
N ASN A 117 -13.03 23.51 45.54
CA ASN A 117 -13.59 24.81 45.16
C ASN A 117 -13.84 25.75 46.37
N ASP A 118 -14.28 25.20 47.52
CA ASP A 118 -14.71 26.00 48.69
C ASP A 118 -13.65 26.17 49.79
N ALA A 119 -12.59 25.35 49.79
CA ALA A 119 -11.53 25.37 50.81
C ALA A 119 -10.17 25.81 50.28
N ASN A 120 -10.03 26.00 48.95
CA ASN A 120 -8.77 26.31 48.28
C ASN A 120 -7.63 25.31 48.63
N GLN A 121 -8.01 24.10 49.03
CA GLN A 121 -7.11 23.03 49.46
C GLN A 121 -6.63 22.26 48.23
N ILE A 122 -5.32 22.08 48.12
CA ILE A 122 -4.69 21.32 47.02
C ILE A 122 -4.94 19.82 47.28
N LEU A 123 -5.49 19.13 46.28
CA LEU A 123 -5.81 17.70 46.35
C LEU A 123 -4.65 16.82 45.88
N THR A 124 -3.84 17.31 44.93
CA THR A 124 -2.80 16.51 44.27
C THR A 124 -1.46 17.24 44.22
N GLY A 125 -0.37 16.49 44.09
CA GLY A 125 0.91 17.05 43.63
C GLY A 125 0.82 17.56 42.18
N ILE A 126 1.87 18.23 41.71
CA ILE A 126 1.96 18.73 40.32
C ILE A 126 2.06 17.55 39.35
N SER A 127 1.08 17.43 38.44
CA SER A 127 1.10 16.52 37.31
C SER A 127 1.68 17.21 36.08
N THR A 128 2.40 16.46 35.24
CA THR A 128 3.09 17.05 34.08
C THR A 128 3.00 16.18 32.83
N VAL A 129 2.79 16.83 31.68
CA VAL A 129 2.94 16.23 30.35
C VAL A 129 3.76 17.16 29.47
N GLN A 130 4.62 16.58 28.63
CA GLN A 130 5.42 17.32 27.65
C GLN A 130 4.93 17.02 26.25
N PHE A 131 5.02 18.02 25.38
CA PHE A 131 4.75 17.88 23.96
C PHE A 131 5.59 18.85 23.15
N ILE A 132 5.76 18.55 21.86
CA ILE A 132 6.43 19.43 20.90
C ILE A 132 5.39 19.77 19.84
N THR A 133 5.16 21.04 19.60
CA THR A 133 4.29 21.50 18.50
C THR A 133 4.89 21.11 17.15
N LEU A 134 4.05 20.70 16.20
CA LEU A 134 4.50 20.19 14.91
C LEU A 134 5.14 21.28 14.03
N ASN A 135 5.89 20.85 13.01
CA ASN A 135 6.43 21.75 11.98
C ASN A 135 5.28 22.28 11.12
N SER A 136 5.23 23.59 10.92
CA SER A 136 4.19 24.29 10.16
C SER A 136 4.13 23.91 8.67
N LYS A 137 5.04 23.06 8.17
CA LYS A 137 5.08 22.58 6.77
C LYS A 137 4.57 21.16 6.55
N THR A 138 4.43 20.32 7.57
CA THR A 138 3.98 18.92 7.39
C THR A 138 2.60 18.62 7.97
N SER A 139 1.91 19.61 8.56
CA SER A 139 0.53 19.44 9.06
C SER A 139 -0.46 20.53 8.60
N ALA A 140 0.00 21.52 7.82
CA ALA A 140 -0.83 22.68 7.48
C ALA A 140 -1.35 22.70 6.03
N VAL A 141 -0.88 21.83 5.13
CA VAL A 141 -1.25 21.90 3.70
C VAL A 141 -2.38 20.91 3.39
N PRO A 142 -3.47 21.33 2.72
CA PRO A 142 -4.46 20.38 2.20
C PRO A 142 -3.77 19.37 1.26
N VAL A 143 -4.10 18.09 1.37
CA VAL A 143 -3.56 17.03 0.51
C VAL A 143 -4.72 16.37 -0.21
N ILE A 144 -4.60 16.28 -1.54
CA ILE A 144 -5.60 15.66 -2.41
C ILE A 144 -5.12 14.25 -2.78
N THR A 145 -5.98 13.25 -2.63
CA THR A 145 -5.73 11.85 -2.97
C THR A 145 -6.88 11.26 -3.79
N ASN A 146 -6.67 10.08 -4.36
CA ASN A 146 -7.70 9.33 -5.12
C ASN A 146 -8.32 10.10 -6.29
N VAL A 147 -7.53 10.96 -6.97
CA VAL A 147 -8.04 11.75 -8.10
C VAL A 147 -8.25 10.84 -9.31
N SER A 148 -9.51 10.71 -9.74
CA SER A 148 -9.91 10.03 -10.97
C SER A 148 -10.98 10.85 -11.69
N ALA A 149 -11.12 10.64 -13.00
CA ALA A 149 -12.15 11.30 -13.77
C ALA A 149 -12.67 10.36 -14.87
N GLU A 150 -13.97 10.38 -15.10
CA GLU A 150 -14.64 9.64 -16.16
C GLU A 150 -15.26 10.61 -17.16
N LEU A 151 -14.93 10.51 -18.44
CA LEU A 151 -15.50 11.36 -19.49
C LEU A 151 -16.90 10.84 -19.89
N THR A 152 -17.80 11.76 -20.18
CA THR A 152 -19.18 11.49 -20.63
C THR A 152 -19.51 12.39 -21.82
N ASP A 153 -20.59 12.08 -22.55
CA ASP A 153 -21.04 12.85 -23.74
C ASP A 153 -21.41 14.33 -23.44
N GLY A 154 -21.42 14.75 -22.18
CA GLY A 154 -21.72 16.13 -21.75
C GLY A 154 -20.78 16.70 -20.68
N GLY A 155 -19.62 16.07 -20.42
CA GLY A 155 -18.72 16.52 -19.37
C GLY A 155 -17.78 15.44 -18.80
N ALA A 156 -17.36 15.61 -17.56
CA ALA A 156 -16.58 14.61 -16.83
C ALA A 156 -17.07 14.45 -15.38
N ALA A 157 -17.06 13.22 -14.85
CA ALA A 157 -17.28 12.95 -13.43
C ALA A 157 -15.93 12.84 -12.73
N LEU A 158 -15.55 13.87 -11.97
CA LEU A 158 -14.33 13.94 -11.18
C LEU A 158 -14.58 13.38 -9.78
N ASN A 159 -13.72 12.45 -9.35
CA ASN A 159 -13.71 11.88 -8.01
C ASN A 159 -12.37 12.16 -7.33
N PHE A 160 -12.39 12.57 -6.05
CA PHE A 160 -11.18 12.77 -5.24
C PHE A 160 -11.50 12.79 -3.74
N THR A 161 -10.47 12.77 -2.90
CA THR A 161 -10.56 12.90 -1.45
C THR A 161 -9.56 13.94 -0.95
N VAL A 162 -9.88 14.62 0.16
CA VAL A 162 -8.99 15.57 0.82
C VAL A 162 -8.78 15.20 2.29
N ASN A 163 -7.59 15.43 2.83
CA ASN A 163 -7.26 15.09 4.22
C ASN A 163 -7.90 16.03 5.27
N LYS A 164 -8.41 17.19 4.87
CA LYS A 164 -9.11 18.16 5.73
C LYS A 164 -10.16 18.94 4.94
N ALA A 165 -11.12 19.53 5.65
CA ALA A 165 -12.17 20.34 5.02
C ALA A 165 -11.55 21.54 4.31
N CYS A 166 -11.90 21.73 3.04
CA CYS A 166 -11.31 22.77 2.20
C CYS A 166 -12.24 23.14 1.03
N MET A 167 -11.91 24.27 0.40
CA MET A 167 -12.45 24.62 -0.90
C MET A 167 -11.54 24.06 -1.98
N TYR A 168 -12.07 23.34 -2.96
CA TYR A 168 -11.29 22.93 -4.12
C TYR A 168 -11.54 23.86 -5.30
N TYR A 169 -10.55 23.95 -6.17
CA TYR A 169 -10.60 24.62 -7.46
C TYR A 169 -10.04 23.67 -8.51
N TYR A 170 -10.75 23.56 -9.63
CA TYR A 170 -10.27 22.81 -10.76
C TYR A 170 -10.24 23.65 -12.03
N LEU A 171 -9.32 23.28 -12.90
CA LEU A 171 -9.10 23.90 -14.19
C LEU A 171 -8.71 22.83 -15.20
N VAL A 172 -9.30 22.88 -16.38
CA VAL A 172 -8.96 21.98 -17.48
C VAL A 172 -8.44 22.78 -18.67
N TYR A 173 -7.24 22.40 -19.14
CA TYR A 173 -6.63 22.93 -20.35
C TYR A 173 -6.49 21.87 -21.43
N GLU A 174 -6.57 22.30 -22.69
CA GLU A 174 -6.02 21.55 -23.82
C GLU A 174 -4.49 21.42 -23.65
N LYS A 175 -3.95 20.22 -23.84
CA LYS A 175 -2.53 19.93 -23.68
C LYS A 175 -1.71 20.81 -24.63
N GLU A 176 -0.71 21.51 -24.06
CA GLU A 176 0.39 22.33 -24.63
C GLU A 176 0.65 23.65 -23.87
N THR A 177 -0.01 23.90 -22.74
CA THR A 177 0.30 25.05 -21.87
C THR A 177 1.28 24.68 -20.75
N ALA A 178 2.06 25.67 -20.30
CA ALA A 178 2.87 25.54 -19.08
C ALA A 178 1.96 25.30 -17.87
N THR A 179 2.41 24.47 -16.91
CA THR A 179 1.65 24.15 -15.69
C THR A 179 1.24 25.45 -14.97
N PRO A 180 -0.07 25.73 -14.84
CA PRO A 180 -0.55 26.90 -14.12
C PRO A 180 -0.20 26.78 -12.63
N ASP A 181 0.10 27.90 -11.97
CA ASP A 181 0.27 27.90 -10.51
C ASP A 181 -1.09 27.86 -9.78
N ALA A 182 -1.08 27.65 -8.46
CA ALA A 182 -2.29 27.53 -7.65
C ALA A 182 -3.16 28.81 -7.63
N GLN A 183 -2.54 29.99 -7.72
CA GLN A 183 -3.26 31.27 -7.79
C GLN A 183 -3.97 31.41 -9.13
N VAL A 184 -3.31 30.98 -10.19
CA VAL A 184 -3.84 30.93 -11.54
C VAL A 184 -5.01 29.94 -11.57
N ILE A 185 -4.90 28.72 -11.05
CA ILE A 185 -6.03 27.76 -10.98
C ILE A 185 -7.26 28.36 -10.28
N LYS A 186 -7.06 29.09 -9.18
CA LYS A 186 -8.13 29.79 -8.46
C LYS A 186 -8.77 30.96 -9.25
N ALA A 187 -7.99 31.70 -10.04
CA ALA A 187 -8.38 33.03 -10.54
C ALA A 187 -9.02 33.10 -11.96
N GLN A 188 -9.15 31.99 -12.69
CA GLN A 188 -8.91 32.05 -14.14
C GLN A 188 -10.05 32.37 -15.15
N GLY A 189 -9.61 32.83 -16.34
CA GLY A 189 -10.32 32.99 -17.64
C GLY A 189 -9.79 32.06 -18.77
N GLU A 190 -10.40 32.09 -19.97
CA GLU A 190 -10.18 31.25 -21.20
C GLU A 190 -9.82 29.75 -21.02
N ALA A 191 -10.28 29.10 -19.94
CA ALA A 191 -10.14 27.65 -19.76
C ALA A 191 -11.31 26.86 -20.38
N VAL A 192 -11.06 25.59 -20.71
CA VAL A 192 -12.06 24.67 -21.30
C VAL A 192 -13.15 24.34 -20.27
N ALA A 193 -12.73 24.04 -19.04
CA ALA A 193 -13.62 23.82 -17.92
C ALA A 193 -12.99 24.36 -16.64
N LYS A 194 -13.80 24.99 -15.78
CA LYS A 194 -13.37 25.48 -14.48
C LYS A 194 -14.50 25.40 -13.47
N GLY A 195 -14.15 25.25 -12.20
CA GLY A 195 -15.12 25.30 -11.13
C GLY A 195 -14.49 25.14 -9.76
N SER A 196 -15.34 25.24 -8.76
CA SER A 196 -14.94 25.16 -7.36
C SER A 196 -16.09 24.63 -6.52
N GLY A 197 -15.78 24.06 -5.36
CA GLY A 197 -16.77 23.67 -4.37
C GLY A 197 -16.13 23.39 -3.03
N SER A 198 -16.95 23.05 -2.05
CA SER A 198 -16.49 22.60 -0.74
C SER A 198 -16.43 21.08 -0.69
N VAL A 199 -15.39 20.55 -0.03
CA VAL A 199 -15.25 19.12 0.24
C VAL A 199 -14.99 18.89 1.72
N ASN A 200 -15.64 17.87 2.26
CA ASN A 200 -15.45 17.45 3.64
C ASN A 200 -14.16 16.61 3.75
N ALA A 201 -13.55 16.65 4.93
CA ALA A 201 -12.36 15.85 5.22
C ALA A 201 -12.67 14.35 5.10
N ASN A 202 -11.80 13.61 4.42
CA ASN A 202 -11.82 12.14 4.30
C ASN A 202 -13.10 11.56 3.66
N GLU A 203 -13.89 12.38 2.96
CA GLU A 203 -15.05 11.94 2.20
C GLU A 203 -14.76 11.99 0.69
N ALA A 204 -15.12 10.93 -0.02
CA ALA A 204 -15.03 10.91 -1.47
C ALA A 204 -16.02 11.93 -2.07
N SER A 205 -15.48 12.85 -2.85
CA SER A 205 -16.25 13.93 -3.46
C SER A 205 -16.48 13.61 -4.93
N ASN A 206 -17.73 13.65 -5.38
CA ASN A 206 -18.11 13.44 -6.77
C ASN A 206 -18.57 14.78 -7.37
N VAL A 207 -17.85 15.23 -8.39
CA VAL A 207 -18.03 16.54 -9.01
C VAL A 207 -18.29 16.34 -10.49
N HIS A 208 -19.45 16.80 -10.97
CA HIS A 208 -19.75 16.83 -12.38
C HIS A 208 -19.17 18.11 -13.01
N ILE A 209 -18.25 17.93 -13.95
CA ILE A 209 -17.69 19.00 -14.78
C ILE A 209 -18.59 19.14 -16.01
N THR A 210 -19.43 20.17 -16.03
CA THR A 210 -20.27 20.48 -17.19
C THR A 210 -19.50 21.34 -18.18
N ALA A 211 -18.87 20.71 -19.17
CA ALA A 211 -18.12 21.40 -20.21
C ALA A 211 -18.17 20.60 -21.53
N GLU A 212 -18.21 21.31 -22.65
CA GLU A 212 -18.03 20.71 -23.97
C GLU A 212 -16.54 20.44 -24.20
N PHE A 213 -16.14 19.20 -23.95
CA PHE A 213 -14.79 18.74 -24.29
C PHE A 213 -14.75 18.36 -25.78
N ASP A 214 -13.89 19.00 -26.56
CA ASP A 214 -13.51 18.51 -27.88
C ASP A 214 -12.69 17.22 -27.72
N LEU A 215 -13.37 16.08 -27.88
CA LEU A 215 -12.82 14.72 -27.76
C LEU A 215 -11.67 14.41 -28.74
N SER A 216 -11.37 15.30 -29.70
CA SER A 216 -10.20 15.19 -30.58
C SER A 216 -8.90 15.69 -29.94
N LYS A 217 -9.00 16.45 -28.83
CA LYS A 217 -7.87 17.02 -28.11
C LYS A 217 -7.62 16.28 -26.81
N THR A 218 -6.39 16.39 -26.31
CA THR A 218 -6.06 15.86 -24.97
C THR A 218 -6.17 16.98 -23.96
N TYR A 219 -6.70 16.69 -22.78
CA TYR A 219 -6.84 17.67 -21.73
C TYR A 219 -6.04 17.27 -20.49
N THR A 220 -5.61 18.27 -19.72
CA THR A 220 -5.05 18.07 -18.39
C THR A 220 -5.95 18.77 -17.38
N LEU A 221 -6.45 18.01 -16.42
CA LEU A 221 -7.12 18.52 -15.23
C LEU A 221 -6.07 18.90 -14.19
N TYR A 222 -6.13 20.15 -13.74
CA TYR A 222 -5.38 20.69 -12.62
C TYR A 222 -6.33 20.92 -11.45
N LEU A 223 -6.03 20.35 -10.30
CA LEU A 223 -6.87 20.39 -9.11
C LEU A 223 -6.04 20.88 -7.91
N VAL A 224 -6.56 21.87 -7.19
CA VAL A 224 -5.93 22.41 -5.99
C VAL A 224 -6.99 22.62 -4.89
N ALA A 225 -6.61 22.40 -3.64
CA ALA A 225 -7.44 22.63 -2.47
C ALA A 225 -6.89 23.80 -1.67
N GLU A 226 -7.75 24.67 -1.17
CA GLU A 226 -7.44 25.83 -0.33
C GLU A 226 -8.15 25.68 1.01
N ASP A 227 -7.40 25.81 2.10
CA ASP A 227 -8.00 25.86 3.43
C ASP A 227 -8.54 27.25 3.80
N GLU A 228 -9.18 27.33 4.96
CA GLU A 228 -9.75 28.56 5.52
C GLU A 228 -8.73 29.70 5.72
N LYS A 229 -7.43 29.37 5.73
CA LYS A 229 -6.32 30.32 5.90
C LYS A 229 -5.70 30.74 4.56
N GLY A 230 -6.22 30.25 3.44
CA GLY A 230 -5.74 30.56 2.09
C GLY A 230 -4.49 29.78 1.66
N VAL A 231 -4.19 28.65 2.33
CA VAL A 231 -3.06 27.78 1.99
C VAL A 231 -3.50 26.75 0.96
N PHE A 232 -2.79 26.69 -0.16
CA PHE A 232 -3.04 25.74 -1.24
C PHE A 232 -2.34 24.39 -1.04
N SER A 233 -2.98 23.32 -1.50
CA SER A 233 -2.37 22.01 -1.72
C SER A 233 -1.28 22.06 -2.81
N GLU A 234 -0.50 20.98 -2.90
CA GLU A 234 0.16 20.69 -4.17
C GLU A 234 -0.87 20.52 -5.29
N ILE A 235 -0.47 20.87 -6.51
CA ILE A 235 -1.34 20.78 -7.68
C ILE A 235 -1.42 19.31 -8.08
N SER A 236 -2.62 18.73 -7.95
CA SER A 236 -2.89 17.40 -8.49
C SER A 236 -3.17 17.53 -9.99
N MET A 237 -2.50 16.71 -10.78
CA MET A 237 -2.62 16.70 -12.23
C MET A 237 -3.16 15.34 -12.68
N LEU A 238 -4.25 15.37 -13.44
CA LEU A 238 -4.79 14.18 -14.08
C LEU A 238 -4.92 14.44 -15.58
N ALA A 239 -4.24 13.61 -16.38
CA ALA A 239 -4.48 13.61 -17.81
C ALA A 239 -5.89 13.07 -18.08
N LEU A 240 -6.73 13.88 -18.71
CA LEU A 240 -8.02 13.43 -19.22
C LEU A 240 -7.79 12.90 -20.64
N GLY A 241 -7.67 11.57 -20.76
CA GLY A 241 -7.45 10.76 -21.97
C GLY A 241 -7.22 9.29 -21.57
N LEU A 242 -7.70 8.26 -22.27
CA LEU A 242 -7.45 7.86 -23.67
C LEU A 242 -8.66 7.12 -24.30
N PRO A 243 -8.65 6.87 -25.62
CA PRO A 243 -9.60 7.47 -26.55
C PRO A 243 -11.04 7.01 -26.31
N ILE A 244 -11.91 7.96 -25.98
CA ILE A 244 -13.12 8.06 -26.78
C ILE A 244 -12.84 9.11 -27.85
N LYS A 245 -12.01 8.74 -28.83
CA LYS A 245 -12.39 9.05 -30.20
C LYS A 245 -13.50 8.06 -30.54
N MET A 246 -14.69 8.27 -29.97
CA MET A 246 -15.81 8.38 -30.91
C MET A 246 -15.37 9.55 -31.78
N PHE A 247 -14.85 9.22 -32.95
CA PHE A 247 -14.82 10.17 -34.04
C PHE A 247 -16.14 10.94 -33.95
N GLY A 248 -16.05 12.25 -33.69
CA GLY A 248 -17.19 13.12 -33.82
C GLY A 248 -17.87 12.81 -35.14
N ALA A 249 -19.20 12.84 -35.12
CA ALA A 249 -20.07 12.77 -36.29
C ALA A 249 -19.34 13.24 -37.56
N GLY A 250 -18.84 12.27 -38.34
CA GLY A 250 -17.80 12.49 -39.36
C GLY A 250 -16.77 11.38 -39.52
N ALA A 251 -16.75 10.33 -38.68
CA ALA A 251 -15.94 9.13 -38.90
C ALA A 251 -16.27 8.49 -40.27
N SER A 252 -15.27 8.22 -41.09
CA SER A 252 -15.40 7.18 -42.11
C SER A 252 -15.86 5.88 -41.44
N ASP A 253 -16.75 5.13 -42.08
CA ASP A 253 -17.13 3.79 -41.63
C ASP A 253 -15.88 2.97 -41.25
N PRO A 254 -15.92 2.18 -40.16
CA PRO A 254 -14.78 1.40 -39.74
C PRO A 254 -14.32 0.47 -40.88
N VAL A 255 -13.02 0.42 -41.11
CA VAL A 255 -12.45 -0.46 -42.14
C VAL A 255 -12.63 -1.90 -41.65
N THR A 256 -13.52 -2.63 -42.31
CA THR A 256 -13.80 -4.02 -41.96
C THR A 256 -12.89 -4.96 -42.74
N ILE A 257 -12.20 -5.84 -42.03
CA ILE A 257 -11.26 -6.81 -42.59
C ILE A 257 -11.67 -8.19 -42.11
N ASN A 258 -12.08 -9.08 -43.03
CA ASN A 258 -12.24 -10.48 -42.68
C ASN A 258 -10.87 -11.17 -42.77
N ILE A 259 -10.35 -11.62 -41.62
CA ILE A 259 -8.98 -12.15 -41.51
C ILE A 259 -8.79 -13.48 -42.25
N GLU A 260 -9.87 -14.22 -42.50
CA GLU A 260 -9.85 -15.52 -43.18
C GLU A 260 -9.79 -15.37 -44.71
N THR A 261 -10.43 -14.32 -45.25
CA THR A 261 -10.67 -14.15 -46.70
C THR A 261 -9.92 -12.98 -47.33
N VAL A 262 -9.17 -12.20 -46.56
CA VAL A 262 -8.34 -11.10 -47.09
C VAL A 262 -7.31 -11.61 -48.11
N THR A 263 -7.25 -10.94 -49.27
CA THR A 263 -6.40 -11.34 -50.40
C THR A 263 -5.55 -10.22 -51.00
N GLY A 264 -5.76 -8.97 -50.58
CA GLY A 264 -5.03 -7.81 -51.10
C GLY A 264 -5.10 -6.60 -50.18
N ASN A 265 -4.37 -5.55 -50.56
CA ASN A 265 -4.33 -4.28 -49.84
C ASN A 265 -5.72 -3.60 -49.83
N GLY A 266 -5.97 -2.79 -48.83
CA GLY A 266 -7.17 -1.96 -48.73
C GLY A 266 -6.87 -0.61 -48.10
N THR A 267 -7.91 0.16 -47.81
CA THR A 267 -7.76 1.46 -47.15
C THR A 267 -7.15 1.29 -45.76
N GLY A 268 -6.04 1.97 -45.49
CA GLY A 268 -5.37 1.93 -44.19
C GLY A 268 -4.68 0.60 -43.82
N TYR A 269 -4.65 -0.41 -44.70
CA TYR A 269 -3.93 -1.66 -44.46
C TYR A 269 -3.31 -2.27 -45.73
N THR A 270 -2.23 -3.01 -45.55
CA THR A 270 -1.63 -3.85 -46.59
C THR A 270 -1.79 -5.32 -46.25
N TYR A 271 -1.85 -6.17 -47.27
CA TYR A 271 -1.85 -7.62 -47.10
C TYR A 271 -0.74 -8.25 -47.93
N SER A 272 0.24 -8.85 -47.26
CA SER A 272 1.37 -9.51 -47.89
C SER A 272 1.84 -10.70 -47.07
N GLY A 273 2.09 -11.83 -47.73
CA GLY A 273 2.63 -13.04 -47.08
C GLY A 273 1.79 -13.54 -45.89
N GLY A 274 0.46 -13.51 -46.00
CA GLY A 274 -0.44 -13.91 -44.91
C GLY A 274 -0.44 -12.96 -43.72
N THR A 275 -0.18 -11.67 -43.93
CA THR A 275 -0.13 -10.67 -42.85
C THR A 275 -0.89 -9.42 -43.26
N VAL A 276 -1.92 -9.09 -42.49
CA VAL A 276 -2.61 -7.79 -42.54
C VAL A 276 -1.78 -6.81 -41.71
N THR A 277 -1.20 -5.80 -42.35
CA THR A 277 -0.47 -4.73 -41.65
C THR A 277 -1.29 -3.45 -41.71
N ILE A 278 -1.75 -2.97 -40.56
CA ILE A 278 -2.37 -1.66 -40.40
C ILE A 278 -1.28 -0.59 -40.52
N ILE A 279 -1.46 0.37 -41.42
CA ILE A 279 -0.43 1.36 -41.78
C ILE A 279 -0.89 2.81 -41.63
N GLU A 280 -2.16 3.04 -41.26
CA GLU A 280 -2.72 4.36 -41.04
C GLU A 280 -3.44 4.37 -39.68
N ASN A 281 -3.55 5.55 -39.07
CA ASN A 281 -4.34 5.71 -37.86
C ASN A 281 -5.83 5.60 -38.20
N GLY A 282 -6.61 4.87 -37.41
CA GLY A 282 -8.03 4.73 -37.69
C GLY A 282 -8.74 3.61 -36.93
N ASN A 283 -9.97 3.35 -37.37
CA ASN A 283 -10.87 2.34 -36.81
C ASN A 283 -10.93 1.14 -37.73
N TYR A 284 -10.66 -0.04 -37.17
CA TYR A 284 -10.62 -1.30 -37.89
C TYR A 284 -11.47 -2.33 -37.16
N VAL A 285 -12.31 -3.04 -37.91
CA VAL A 285 -13.06 -4.19 -37.39
C VAL A 285 -12.50 -5.43 -38.06
N ILE A 286 -11.76 -6.24 -37.32
CA ILE A 286 -11.17 -7.48 -37.82
C ILE A 286 -12.09 -8.63 -37.42
N THR A 287 -12.73 -9.23 -38.41
CA THR A 287 -13.72 -10.30 -38.22
C THR A 287 -13.16 -11.66 -38.62
N GLY A 288 -13.62 -12.70 -37.94
CA GLY A 288 -13.50 -14.09 -38.35
C GLY A 288 -14.83 -14.82 -38.16
N SER A 289 -14.86 -16.10 -38.52
CA SER A 289 -16.00 -17.00 -38.25
C SER A 289 -15.74 -17.94 -37.08
N GLY A 290 -14.66 -17.72 -36.32
CA GLY A 290 -14.13 -18.62 -35.31
C GLY A 290 -13.30 -19.78 -35.88
N THR A 291 -13.20 -19.88 -37.21
CA THR A 291 -12.38 -20.92 -37.86
C THR A 291 -10.90 -20.54 -37.84
N THR A 292 -10.04 -21.54 -37.71
CA THR A 292 -8.60 -21.31 -37.63
C THR A 292 -8.04 -20.78 -38.97
N THR A 293 -7.32 -19.68 -38.91
CA THR A 293 -6.51 -19.15 -40.01
C THR A 293 -5.03 -19.01 -39.60
N THR A 294 -4.14 -18.97 -40.60
CA THR A 294 -2.72 -18.64 -40.42
C THR A 294 -2.40 -17.19 -40.79
N ASN A 295 -3.41 -16.42 -41.25
CA ASN A 295 -3.27 -14.99 -41.49
C ASN A 295 -3.06 -14.26 -40.15
N ARG A 296 -2.13 -13.31 -40.15
CA ARG A 296 -1.66 -12.59 -38.96
C ARG A 296 -2.04 -11.12 -39.02
N ILE A 297 -2.04 -10.47 -37.87
CA ILE A 297 -2.29 -9.04 -37.75
C ILE A 297 -1.01 -8.36 -37.29
N LYS A 298 -0.68 -7.23 -37.91
CA LYS A 298 0.41 -6.35 -37.49
C LYS A 298 -0.06 -4.90 -37.51
N VAL A 299 0.38 -4.11 -36.55
CA VAL A 299 0.26 -2.64 -36.61
C VAL A 299 1.65 -2.06 -36.85
N ALA A 300 1.78 -1.15 -37.81
CA ALA A 300 3.06 -0.52 -38.12
C ALA A 300 3.51 0.40 -36.98
N ASP A 301 4.82 0.65 -36.90
CA ASP A 301 5.41 1.49 -35.87
C ASP A 301 4.75 2.88 -35.84
N SER A 302 4.54 3.43 -34.63
CA SER A 302 3.95 4.76 -34.41
C SER A 302 2.52 4.95 -34.92
N ILE A 303 1.82 3.87 -35.29
CA ILE A 303 0.40 3.91 -35.64
C ILE A 303 -0.45 3.81 -34.37
N GLU A 304 -1.51 4.62 -34.35
CA GLU A 304 -2.57 4.58 -33.36
C GLU A 304 -3.84 3.97 -33.99
N ALA A 305 -4.17 2.75 -33.59
CA ALA A 305 -5.30 2.01 -34.16
C ALA A 305 -6.33 1.63 -33.08
N MET A 306 -7.60 1.90 -33.37
CA MET A 306 -8.73 1.31 -32.64
C MET A 306 -9.17 0.06 -33.39
N ILE A 307 -9.03 -1.10 -32.76
CA ILE A 307 -9.26 -2.40 -33.38
C ILE A 307 -10.33 -3.14 -32.60
N THR A 308 -11.42 -3.52 -33.28
CA THR A 308 -12.37 -4.51 -32.77
C THR A 308 -11.99 -5.88 -33.31
N LEU A 309 -11.78 -6.87 -32.44
CA LEU A 309 -11.69 -8.28 -32.84
C LEU A 309 -13.05 -8.94 -32.61
N ASN A 310 -13.58 -9.58 -33.64
CA ASN A 310 -14.85 -10.30 -33.57
C ASN A 310 -14.70 -11.71 -34.15
N ASN A 311 -14.71 -12.72 -33.27
CA ASN A 311 -14.60 -14.14 -33.62
C ASN A 311 -13.34 -14.48 -34.45
N VAL A 312 -12.20 -13.85 -34.13
CA VAL A 312 -10.91 -14.07 -34.80
C VAL A 312 -10.19 -15.27 -34.19
N ASN A 313 -9.79 -16.26 -35.00
CA ASN A 313 -9.02 -17.42 -34.53
C ASN A 313 -7.75 -17.61 -35.38
N ILE A 314 -6.63 -17.08 -34.90
CA ILE A 314 -5.33 -17.17 -35.55
C ILE A 314 -4.47 -18.22 -34.84
N ASP A 315 -4.04 -19.25 -35.58
CA ASP A 315 -3.10 -20.25 -35.10
C ASP A 315 -1.89 -20.35 -36.03
N VAL A 316 -0.78 -19.79 -35.56
CA VAL A 316 0.53 -19.88 -36.20
C VAL A 316 1.55 -20.57 -35.28
N SER A 317 1.07 -21.34 -34.29
CA SER A 317 1.90 -21.99 -33.26
C SER A 317 2.93 -22.98 -33.83
N ALA A 318 2.63 -23.59 -34.98
CA ALA A 318 3.54 -24.48 -35.69
C ALA A 318 4.63 -23.74 -36.50
N GLN A 319 4.60 -22.40 -36.55
CA GLN A 319 5.49 -21.59 -37.37
C GLN A 319 6.54 -20.89 -36.51
N TRP A 320 7.73 -20.70 -37.06
CA TRP A 320 8.84 -20.05 -36.34
C TRP A 320 8.78 -18.52 -36.50
N LEU A 321 8.90 -17.76 -35.39
CA LEU A 321 8.92 -16.28 -35.39
C LEU A 321 7.71 -15.64 -36.09
N LYS A 322 6.53 -16.25 -35.92
CA LYS A 322 5.27 -15.72 -36.45
C LYS A 322 4.36 -15.37 -35.30
N CYS A 323 4.19 -14.07 -35.09
CA CYS A 323 3.28 -13.56 -34.07
C CYS A 323 1.88 -13.48 -34.69
N ALA A 324 0.87 -13.98 -33.98
CA ALA A 324 -0.53 -13.93 -34.41
C ALA A 324 -1.01 -12.47 -34.50
N PHE A 325 -0.66 -11.66 -33.49
CA PHE A 325 -0.92 -10.23 -33.47
C PHE A 325 0.30 -9.48 -32.92
N ASP A 326 0.91 -8.62 -33.75
CA ASP A 326 2.09 -7.80 -33.40
C ASP A 326 1.77 -6.31 -33.39
N ILE A 327 1.95 -5.66 -32.25
CA ILE A 327 1.75 -4.22 -32.06
C ILE A 327 3.02 -3.53 -31.54
N THR A 328 4.19 -4.14 -31.76
CA THR A 328 5.48 -3.61 -31.30
C THR A 328 5.65 -2.15 -31.75
N ARG A 329 5.83 -1.21 -30.80
CA ARG A 329 5.95 0.24 -31.03
C ARG A 329 4.71 0.93 -31.62
N ALA A 330 3.54 0.33 -31.48
CA ALA A 330 2.26 0.93 -31.85
C ALA A 330 1.38 1.19 -30.62
N THR A 331 0.38 2.04 -30.78
CA THR A 331 -0.68 2.27 -29.80
C THR A 331 -1.95 1.59 -30.30
N VAL A 332 -2.48 0.64 -29.54
CA VAL A 332 -3.72 -0.07 -29.89
C VAL A 332 -4.73 -0.01 -28.76
N ILE A 333 -5.94 0.44 -29.11
CA ILE A 333 -7.12 0.23 -28.28
C ILE A 333 -7.90 -0.92 -28.88
N LEU A 334 -8.04 -1.98 -28.10
CA LEU A 334 -8.61 -3.24 -28.51
C LEU A 334 -9.99 -3.39 -27.88
N THR A 335 -11.02 -3.53 -28.70
CA THR A 335 -12.36 -3.96 -28.26
C THR A 335 -12.55 -5.42 -28.61
N LEU A 336 -12.94 -6.23 -27.64
CA LEU A 336 -13.18 -7.66 -27.84
C LEU A 336 -14.67 -7.93 -27.99
N GLU A 337 -15.04 -8.54 -29.11
CA GLU A 337 -16.37 -9.08 -29.37
C GLU A 337 -16.26 -10.58 -29.70
N GLY A 338 -17.27 -11.36 -29.33
CA GLY A 338 -17.24 -12.82 -29.56
C GLY A 338 -16.02 -13.50 -28.93
N ASP A 339 -15.61 -14.63 -29.50
CA ASP A 339 -14.49 -15.44 -28.99
C ASP A 339 -13.26 -15.30 -29.87
N ASN A 340 -12.20 -14.68 -29.34
CA ASN A 340 -10.97 -14.44 -30.08
C ASN A 340 -9.82 -15.32 -29.56
N ILE A 341 -9.08 -15.95 -30.45
CA ILE A 341 -7.97 -16.86 -30.15
C ILE A 341 -6.74 -16.41 -30.94
N LEU A 342 -5.64 -16.15 -30.24
CA LEU A 342 -4.35 -15.77 -30.81
C LEU A 342 -3.27 -16.75 -30.31
N LYS A 343 -2.81 -17.64 -31.18
CA LYS A 343 -1.73 -18.59 -30.87
C LYS A 343 -0.52 -18.30 -31.73
N SER A 344 0.53 -17.81 -31.09
CA SER A 344 1.77 -17.43 -31.76
C SER A 344 2.75 -18.59 -31.87
N GLY A 345 3.61 -18.49 -32.88
CA GLY A 345 4.79 -19.32 -33.03
C GLY A 345 5.85 -19.07 -31.97
N SER A 346 6.88 -19.92 -31.92
CA SER A 346 8.01 -19.75 -31.00
C SER A 346 8.60 -18.33 -31.07
N TYR A 347 8.99 -17.78 -29.92
CA TYR A 347 9.58 -16.44 -29.79
C TYR A 347 8.65 -15.27 -30.17
N CYS A 348 7.34 -15.48 -30.08
CA CYS A 348 6.32 -14.43 -30.18
C CYS A 348 5.29 -14.61 -29.07
N ALA A 349 4.88 -13.51 -28.44
CA ALA A 349 3.73 -13.53 -27.56
C ALA A 349 2.44 -13.75 -28.36
N GLY A 350 1.41 -14.31 -27.74
CA GLY A 350 0.10 -14.51 -28.38
C GLY A 350 -0.44 -13.20 -28.94
N LEU A 351 -0.41 -12.15 -28.13
CA LEU A 351 -0.48 -10.76 -28.54
C LEU A 351 0.82 -10.05 -28.12
N GLN A 352 1.64 -9.69 -29.11
CA GLN A 352 2.95 -9.09 -28.89
C GLN A 352 2.85 -7.59 -28.70
N ALA A 353 2.95 -7.20 -27.43
CA ALA A 353 2.97 -5.83 -26.93
C ALA A 353 4.31 -5.57 -26.22
N SER A 354 5.41 -5.70 -26.95
CA SER A 354 6.77 -5.49 -26.45
C SER A 354 7.10 -4.01 -26.20
N GLN A 355 8.29 -3.73 -25.66
CA GLN A 355 8.78 -2.38 -25.37
C GLN A 355 8.44 -1.35 -26.45
N GLY A 356 7.85 -0.23 -26.03
CA GLY A 356 7.37 0.85 -26.90
C GLY A 356 5.94 0.68 -27.39
N ALA A 357 5.31 -0.49 -27.22
CA ALA A 357 3.88 -0.67 -27.47
C ALA A 357 3.03 -0.10 -26.32
N MET A 358 1.84 0.39 -26.66
CA MET A 358 0.78 0.72 -25.72
C MET A 358 -0.49 -0.04 -26.11
N LEU A 359 -0.88 -1.01 -25.28
CA LEU A 359 -2.12 -1.77 -25.44
C LEU A 359 -3.13 -1.30 -24.40
N THR A 360 -4.36 -1.01 -24.84
CA THR A 360 -5.52 -0.86 -23.96
C THR A 360 -6.63 -1.79 -24.42
N ILE A 361 -7.02 -2.77 -23.60
CA ILE A 361 -8.25 -3.53 -23.81
C ILE A 361 -9.40 -2.70 -23.23
N SER A 362 -10.31 -2.25 -24.09
CA SER A 362 -11.38 -1.31 -23.75
C SER A 362 -12.34 -1.89 -22.70
N ALA A 363 -12.94 -1.00 -21.89
CA ALA A 363 -14.04 -1.33 -20.99
C ALA A 363 -15.29 -1.83 -21.74
N ASP A 364 -15.45 -1.44 -23.01
CA ASP A 364 -16.54 -1.90 -23.89
C ASP A 364 -16.39 -3.35 -24.35
N SER A 365 -15.25 -3.99 -24.03
CA SER A 365 -15.00 -5.39 -24.39
C SER A 365 -15.99 -6.29 -23.64
N THR A 366 -16.90 -6.90 -24.37
CA THR A 366 -17.83 -7.91 -23.84
C THR A 366 -17.43 -9.34 -24.23
N GLY A 367 -16.48 -9.49 -25.14
CA GLY A 367 -15.99 -10.77 -25.64
C GLY A 367 -14.76 -11.30 -24.91
N THR A 368 -14.27 -12.43 -25.44
CA THR A 368 -13.12 -13.17 -24.90
C THR A 368 -11.89 -12.98 -25.78
N LEU A 369 -10.71 -12.88 -25.16
CA LEU A 369 -9.42 -13.05 -25.81
C LEU A 369 -8.65 -14.20 -25.14
N THR A 370 -8.32 -15.24 -25.90
CA THR A 370 -7.35 -16.26 -25.50
C THR A 370 -6.05 -16.06 -26.25
N ALA A 371 -5.03 -15.55 -25.55
CA ALA A 371 -3.72 -15.26 -26.12
C ALA A 371 -2.68 -16.25 -25.58
N THR A 372 -2.07 -17.04 -26.47
CA THR A 372 -1.06 -18.05 -26.12
C THR A 372 0.25 -17.74 -26.81
N GLY A 373 1.29 -17.51 -26.02
CA GLY A 373 2.65 -17.33 -26.49
C GLY A 373 3.29 -18.63 -26.93
N GLY A 374 4.13 -18.56 -27.97
CA GLY A 374 5.03 -19.66 -28.31
C GLY A 374 6.17 -19.79 -27.31
N ASP A 375 7.10 -20.73 -27.54
CA ASP A 375 8.23 -20.97 -26.64
C ASP A 375 8.94 -19.66 -26.25
N LYS A 376 9.24 -19.54 -24.95
CA LYS A 376 9.90 -18.42 -24.27
C LYS A 376 9.18 -17.06 -24.35
N SER A 377 7.88 -17.05 -24.62
CA SER A 377 7.13 -15.80 -24.82
C SER A 377 5.95 -15.67 -23.87
N ALA A 378 5.50 -14.43 -23.67
CA ALA A 378 4.31 -14.17 -22.86
C ALA A 378 3.01 -14.55 -23.60
N GLY A 379 1.90 -14.69 -22.87
CA GLY A 379 0.58 -14.72 -23.50
C GLY A 379 0.27 -13.37 -24.15
N ILE A 380 0.38 -12.30 -23.36
CA ILE A 380 0.27 -10.90 -23.79
C ILE A 380 1.49 -10.14 -23.28
N GLY A 381 2.20 -9.44 -24.17
CA GLY A 381 3.34 -8.61 -23.82
C GLY A 381 4.61 -8.95 -24.61
N GLY A 382 5.71 -9.21 -23.89
CA GLY A 382 7.04 -9.44 -24.44
C GLY A 382 7.27 -10.86 -25.00
N ALA A 383 8.22 -10.97 -25.93
CA ALA A 383 8.66 -12.21 -26.55
C ALA A 383 10.00 -12.70 -25.97
N ASP A 384 10.70 -13.67 -26.55
CA ASP A 384 12.15 -13.85 -26.32
C ASP A 384 12.85 -13.73 -27.65
N ASN A 385 14.03 -13.14 -27.67
CA ASN A 385 14.89 -13.08 -28.85
C ASN A 385 16.38 -13.05 -28.50
N SER A 386 16.74 -13.67 -27.38
CA SER A 386 18.11 -13.86 -26.92
C SER A 386 19.05 -14.56 -27.93
N GLN A 387 18.53 -15.16 -29.01
CA GLN A 387 19.33 -15.73 -30.10
C GLN A 387 19.58 -14.79 -31.30
N TYR A 388 18.97 -13.60 -31.37
CA TYR A 388 19.19 -12.63 -32.44
C TYR A 388 19.50 -11.24 -31.87
N SER A 389 20.73 -10.77 -32.07
CA SER A 389 21.28 -9.58 -31.40
C SER A 389 20.60 -8.25 -31.72
N ASP A 390 19.79 -8.20 -32.78
CA ASP A 390 19.20 -6.96 -33.33
C ASP A 390 17.71 -6.77 -33.00
N ILE A 391 17.12 -7.74 -32.30
CA ILE A 391 15.73 -7.71 -31.89
C ILE A 391 15.79 -8.05 -30.40
N ARG A 392 15.62 -7.08 -29.49
CA ARG A 392 15.46 -7.33 -28.05
C ARG A 392 14.09 -6.83 -27.66
N HIS A 393 13.12 -7.74 -27.66
CA HIS A 393 11.69 -7.45 -27.46
C HIS A 393 11.13 -8.29 -26.32
N ASN A 394 12.03 -8.68 -25.42
CA ASN A 394 11.74 -9.47 -24.24
C ASN A 394 10.97 -8.69 -23.19
N ASP A 395 11.24 -7.39 -23.09
CA ASP A 395 10.52 -6.49 -22.23
C ASP A 395 9.10 -6.22 -22.74
N SER A 396 8.14 -6.27 -21.83
CA SER A 396 6.77 -5.84 -22.10
C SER A 396 6.67 -4.33 -22.25
N GLY A 397 5.77 -3.87 -23.11
CA GLY A 397 5.32 -2.50 -23.19
C GLY A 397 4.30 -2.15 -22.09
N ASN A 398 3.50 -1.12 -22.34
CA ASN A 398 2.42 -0.72 -21.46
C ASN A 398 1.16 -1.54 -21.82
N ILE A 399 0.58 -2.22 -20.83
CA ILE A 399 -0.63 -3.03 -20.99
C ILE A 399 -1.68 -2.51 -20.01
N ILE A 400 -2.83 -2.12 -20.53
CA ILE A 400 -3.98 -1.67 -19.77
C ILE A 400 -5.16 -2.60 -20.10
N ILE A 401 -5.83 -3.14 -19.07
CA ILE A 401 -7.02 -3.98 -19.22
C ILE A 401 -8.16 -3.34 -18.42
N ASN A 402 -9.18 -2.88 -19.14
CA ASN A 402 -10.35 -2.23 -18.54
C ASN A 402 -11.62 -3.09 -18.62
N GLY A 403 -11.66 -4.11 -19.49
CA GLY A 403 -12.84 -4.94 -19.71
C GLY A 403 -12.55 -6.24 -20.45
N GLY A 404 -13.61 -7.01 -20.74
CA GLY A 404 -13.56 -8.31 -21.41
C GLY A 404 -13.09 -9.47 -20.53
N THR A 405 -13.10 -10.67 -21.11
CA THR A 405 -12.49 -11.87 -20.53
C THR A 405 -11.15 -12.13 -21.22
N VAL A 406 -10.04 -12.07 -20.48
CA VAL A 406 -8.68 -12.17 -21.01
C VAL A 406 -7.99 -13.41 -20.44
N ASN A 407 -7.77 -14.40 -21.29
CA ASN A 407 -7.06 -15.64 -20.97
C ASN A 407 -5.65 -15.59 -21.58
N ALA A 408 -4.64 -15.25 -20.79
CA ALA A 408 -3.27 -15.07 -21.25
C ALA A 408 -2.36 -16.20 -20.77
N ASN A 409 -1.75 -16.93 -21.70
CA ASN A 409 -0.96 -18.14 -21.43
C ASN A 409 0.47 -17.97 -21.96
N GLY A 410 1.42 -17.82 -21.05
CA GLY A 410 2.84 -17.77 -21.36
C GLY A 410 3.47 -19.16 -21.45
N THR A 411 4.45 -19.32 -22.35
CA THR A 411 5.27 -20.53 -22.45
C THR A 411 6.71 -20.15 -22.13
N ASN A 412 7.23 -20.54 -20.96
CA ASN A 412 8.52 -20.05 -20.43
C ASN A 412 8.66 -18.51 -20.34
N GLY A 413 7.55 -17.78 -20.45
CA GLY A 413 7.37 -16.34 -20.20
C GLY A 413 6.10 -16.11 -19.37
N ALA A 414 5.80 -14.86 -19.02
CA ALA A 414 4.66 -14.53 -18.18
C ALA A 414 3.31 -14.78 -18.87
N GLY A 415 2.23 -14.96 -18.12
CA GLY A 415 0.89 -14.91 -18.72
C GLY A 415 0.66 -13.54 -19.36
N ILE A 416 0.76 -12.49 -18.55
CA ILE A 416 0.76 -11.08 -18.96
C ILE A 416 2.06 -10.43 -18.51
N GLY A 417 2.79 -9.82 -19.45
CA GLY A 417 4.02 -9.08 -19.19
C GLY A 417 5.21 -9.62 -19.97
N GLY A 418 6.33 -9.86 -19.31
CA GLY A 418 7.61 -10.14 -19.97
C GLY A 418 7.74 -11.56 -20.52
N GLY A 419 8.45 -11.71 -21.65
CA GLY A 419 8.90 -13.02 -22.12
C GLY A 419 10.10 -13.54 -21.33
N ASN A 420 10.72 -14.64 -21.77
CA ASN A 420 11.89 -15.18 -21.09
C ASN A 420 13.04 -14.16 -21.05
N GLY A 421 13.60 -13.89 -19.88
CA GLY A 421 14.64 -12.86 -19.77
C GLY A 421 14.13 -11.43 -19.90
N GLY A 422 12.82 -11.20 -19.92
CA GLY A 422 12.16 -9.91 -20.12
C GLY A 422 11.46 -9.34 -18.89
N THR A 423 11.49 -8.02 -18.75
CA THR A 423 10.79 -7.29 -17.68
C THR A 423 9.28 -7.27 -17.89
N GLY A 424 8.53 -7.16 -16.79
CA GLY A 424 7.05 -7.16 -16.82
C GLY A 424 6.40 -5.90 -17.41
N GLY A 425 7.16 -4.82 -17.66
CA GLY A 425 6.63 -3.56 -18.18
C GLY A 425 5.72 -2.83 -17.18
N ASN A 426 4.81 -2.02 -17.69
CA ASN A 426 3.76 -1.38 -16.88
C ASN A 426 2.43 -2.06 -17.18
N ILE A 427 1.88 -2.77 -16.20
CA ILE A 427 0.62 -3.50 -16.31
C ILE A 427 -0.40 -2.83 -15.40
N THR A 428 -1.52 -2.38 -15.97
CA THR A 428 -2.65 -1.80 -15.23
C THR A 428 -3.92 -2.58 -15.53
N ILE A 429 -4.61 -3.03 -14.48
CA ILE A 429 -5.90 -3.72 -14.60
C ILE A 429 -6.92 -2.91 -13.79
N THR A 430 -7.93 -2.37 -14.48
CA THR A 430 -9.02 -1.60 -13.85
C THR A 430 -10.36 -2.32 -13.90
N GLY A 431 -10.50 -3.33 -14.76
CA GLY A 431 -11.73 -4.11 -14.92
C GLY A 431 -11.52 -5.38 -15.75
N GLY A 432 -12.62 -6.07 -16.06
CA GLY A 432 -12.63 -7.35 -16.77
C GLY A 432 -12.37 -8.57 -15.90
N GLU A 433 -12.42 -9.75 -16.53
CA GLU A 433 -11.99 -11.03 -15.95
C GLU A 433 -10.65 -11.43 -16.56
N VAL A 434 -9.60 -11.56 -15.77
CA VAL A 434 -8.23 -11.80 -16.24
C VAL A 434 -7.71 -13.12 -15.69
N ASN A 435 -7.54 -14.10 -16.57
CA ASN A 435 -6.93 -15.39 -16.29
C ASN A 435 -5.51 -15.42 -16.88
N ALA A 436 -4.49 -15.28 -16.04
CA ALA A 436 -3.10 -15.14 -16.46
C ALA A 436 -2.24 -16.31 -15.95
N ASN A 437 -1.76 -17.14 -16.87
CA ASN A 437 -0.97 -18.34 -16.57
C ASN A 437 0.46 -18.18 -17.05
N GLY A 438 1.40 -18.18 -16.10
CA GLY A 438 2.83 -18.12 -16.36
C GLY A 438 3.41 -19.45 -16.80
N GLY A 439 4.37 -19.38 -17.71
CA GLY A 439 5.21 -20.53 -18.06
C GLY A 439 6.25 -20.84 -16.99
N LYS A 440 7.07 -21.86 -17.22
CA LYS A 440 8.16 -22.24 -16.29
C LYS A 440 8.99 -21.01 -15.88
N TYR A 441 9.27 -20.88 -14.59
CA TYR A 441 10.05 -19.81 -13.97
C TYR A 441 9.44 -18.40 -14.07
N SER A 442 8.21 -18.27 -14.56
CA SER A 442 7.63 -16.99 -14.95
C SER A 442 6.33 -16.72 -14.21
N ALA A 443 6.02 -15.44 -14.03
CA ALA A 443 4.83 -15.03 -13.30
C ALA A 443 3.53 -15.26 -14.09
N GLY A 444 2.40 -15.39 -13.40
CA GLY A 444 1.09 -15.23 -14.05
C GLY A 444 0.97 -13.83 -14.64
N ILE A 445 1.17 -12.81 -13.79
CA ILE A 445 1.24 -11.39 -14.17
C ILE A 445 2.58 -10.82 -13.69
N GLY A 446 3.38 -10.29 -14.62
CA GLY A 446 4.66 -9.65 -14.32
C GLY A 446 5.77 -10.11 -15.27
N SER A 447 6.92 -10.52 -14.74
CA SER A 447 8.08 -10.85 -15.57
C SER A 447 8.27 -12.34 -15.86
N GLY A 448 9.04 -12.61 -16.91
CA GLY A 448 9.65 -13.92 -17.13
C GLY A 448 10.89 -14.15 -16.25
N TYR A 449 11.70 -15.13 -16.64
CA TYR A 449 12.94 -15.48 -15.93
C TYR A 449 13.95 -14.32 -15.83
N CYS A 450 14.63 -14.18 -14.69
CA CYS A 450 15.79 -13.30 -14.42
C CYS A 450 15.59 -11.78 -14.48
N LYS A 451 14.36 -11.26 -14.60
CA LYS A 451 14.11 -9.81 -14.68
C LYS A 451 13.06 -9.32 -13.71
N GLY A 452 13.16 -8.06 -13.32
CA GLY A 452 12.17 -7.38 -12.50
C GLY A 452 10.81 -7.29 -13.17
N CYS A 453 9.76 -7.24 -12.35
CA CYS A 453 8.37 -7.29 -12.78
C CYS A 453 7.80 -5.94 -13.23
N GLY A 454 8.59 -4.87 -13.16
CA GLY A 454 8.15 -3.53 -13.52
C GLY A 454 7.10 -3.01 -12.55
N THR A 455 6.08 -2.33 -13.07
CA THR A 455 4.98 -1.80 -12.26
C THR A 455 3.71 -2.57 -12.57
N ILE A 456 3.11 -3.17 -11.56
CA ILE A 456 1.83 -3.88 -11.64
C ILE A 456 0.83 -3.12 -10.77
N THR A 457 -0.24 -2.62 -11.38
CA THR A 457 -1.30 -1.87 -10.70
C THR A 457 -2.65 -2.54 -10.95
N ILE A 458 -3.32 -2.96 -9.88
CA ILE A 458 -4.65 -3.58 -9.94
C ILE A 458 -5.61 -2.67 -9.17
N GLN A 459 -6.58 -2.11 -9.86
CA GLN A 459 -7.58 -1.18 -9.31
C GLN A 459 -9.00 -1.78 -9.29
N GLY A 460 -9.24 -2.82 -10.10
CA GLY A 460 -10.54 -3.48 -10.23
C GLY A 460 -10.45 -4.76 -11.05
N GLY A 461 -11.60 -5.39 -11.34
CA GLY A 461 -11.70 -6.65 -12.08
C GLY A 461 -11.66 -7.90 -11.20
N ILE A 462 -11.78 -9.06 -11.84
CA ILE A 462 -11.59 -10.40 -11.25
C ILE A 462 -10.33 -11.00 -11.86
N ILE A 463 -9.31 -11.28 -11.03
CA ILE A 463 -7.98 -11.66 -11.48
C ILE A 463 -7.65 -13.05 -10.93
N HIS A 464 -7.40 -14.00 -11.83
CA HIS A 464 -6.84 -15.29 -11.54
C HIS A 464 -5.43 -15.37 -12.12
N ALA A 465 -4.42 -15.22 -11.27
CA ALA A 465 -3.02 -15.21 -11.68
C ALA A 465 -2.29 -16.44 -11.14
N VAL A 466 -1.76 -17.28 -12.03
CA VAL A 466 -1.07 -18.52 -11.67
C VAL A 466 0.35 -18.51 -12.22
N GLY A 467 1.33 -18.61 -11.33
CA GLY A 467 2.73 -18.74 -11.71
C GLY A 467 3.08 -20.14 -12.20
N GLY A 468 4.04 -20.23 -13.11
CA GLY A 468 4.64 -21.52 -13.45
C GLY A 468 5.58 -22.03 -12.36
N SER A 469 6.26 -23.16 -12.59
CA SER A 469 7.25 -23.68 -11.61
C SER A 469 8.29 -22.61 -11.24
N SER A 470 8.40 -22.28 -9.96
CA SER A 470 9.20 -21.19 -9.35
C SER A 470 8.86 -19.77 -9.81
N GLY A 471 7.70 -19.58 -10.44
CA GLY A 471 7.14 -18.29 -10.77
C GLY A 471 6.01 -17.91 -9.81
N PRO A 472 5.86 -16.62 -9.46
CA PRO A 472 4.77 -16.17 -8.62
C PRO A 472 3.45 -16.07 -9.39
N GLY A 473 2.32 -16.03 -8.68
CA GLY A 473 1.05 -15.66 -9.30
C GLY A 473 1.14 -14.25 -9.88
N ILE A 474 1.47 -13.28 -9.03
CA ILE A 474 1.69 -11.88 -9.41
C ILE A 474 3.07 -11.44 -8.92
N GLY A 475 3.87 -10.92 -9.84
CA GLY A 475 5.15 -10.30 -9.54
C GLY A 475 6.30 -10.84 -10.38
N CYS A 476 7.45 -11.06 -9.76
CA CYS A 476 8.70 -11.26 -10.46
C CYS A 476 9.04 -12.75 -10.61
N GLY A 477 9.29 -13.19 -11.86
CA GLY A 477 9.75 -14.54 -12.16
C GLY A 477 11.06 -14.92 -11.42
N LEU A 478 11.45 -16.19 -11.46
CA LEU A 478 12.65 -16.69 -10.79
C LEU A 478 13.88 -15.85 -11.17
N MET A 479 14.70 -15.49 -10.19
CA MET A 479 15.86 -14.58 -10.30
C MET A 479 15.53 -13.14 -10.72
N GLY A 480 14.25 -12.79 -10.85
CA GLY A 480 13.78 -11.42 -11.02
C GLY A 480 13.89 -10.64 -9.72
N ASP A 481 14.45 -9.44 -9.80
CA ASP A 481 14.61 -8.51 -8.68
C ASP A 481 14.10 -7.13 -9.11
N GLY A 482 13.39 -6.46 -8.19
CA GLY A 482 12.80 -5.14 -8.41
C GLY A 482 11.42 -5.15 -9.03
N GLY A 483 10.60 -4.19 -8.62
CA GLY A 483 9.25 -3.96 -9.13
C GLY A 483 8.34 -3.43 -8.02
N ASN A 484 7.21 -2.89 -8.44
CA ASN A 484 6.17 -2.39 -7.54
C ASN A 484 4.85 -3.05 -7.89
N ILE A 485 4.21 -3.65 -6.88
CA ILE A 485 2.88 -4.24 -7.00
C ILE A 485 1.94 -3.41 -6.13
N THR A 486 0.95 -2.78 -6.74
CA THR A 486 -0.08 -1.99 -6.04
C THR A 486 -1.44 -2.61 -6.32
N ILE A 487 -2.18 -2.94 -5.26
CA ILE A 487 -3.55 -3.43 -5.33
C ILE A 487 -4.44 -2.47 -4.53
N SER A 488 -5.32 -1.76 -5.23
CA SER A 488 -6.24 -0.79 -4.66
C SER A 488 -7.71 -1.14 -4.88
N GLY A 489 -8.01 -2.34 -5.39
CA GLY A 489 -9.36 -2.85 -5.62
C GLY A 489 -9.37 -4.17 -6.39
N GLY A 490 -10.57 -4.66 -6.71
CA GLY A 490 -10.79 -5.93 -7.43
C GLY A 490 -10.83 -7.18 -6.52
N GLU A 491 -11.08 -8.32 -7.16
CA GLU A 491 -10.96 -9.65 -6.58
C GLU A 491 -9.71 -10.35 -7.16
N VAL A 492 -8.69 -10.56 -6.35
CA VAL A 492 -7.38 -11.02 -6.79
C VAL A 492 -7.07 -12.38 -6.18
N TYR A 493 -7.01 -13.41 -7.03
CA TYR A 493 -6.63 -14.78 -6.70
C TYR A 493 -5.25 -15.08 -7.30
N ALA A 494 -4.21 -15.01 -6.47
CA ALA A 494 -2.82 -15.14 -6.89
C ALA A 494 -2.19 -16.43 -6.34
N ASN A 495 -1.87 -17.37 -7.22
CA ASN A 495 -1.31 -18.68 -6.87
C ASN A 495 0.11 -18.83 -7.42
N GLY A 496 1.08 -19.02 -6.54
CA GLY A 496 2.43 -19.37 -6.93
C GLY A 496 2.55 -20.81 -7.42
N GLY A 497 3.43 -21.05 -8.39
CA GLY A 497 3.84 -22.41 -8.73
C GLY A 497 4.80 -22.99 -7.68
N SER A 498 5.43 -24.14 -7.95
CA SER A 498 6.39 -24.75 -7.00
C SER A 498 7.55 -23.82 -6.65
N ASN A 499 7.75 -23.45 -5.38
CA ASN A 499 8.68 -22.39 -4.91
C ASN A 499 8.31 -20.96 -5.34
N GLY A 500 7.16 -20.79 -5.99
CA GLY A 500 6.61 -19.50 -6.40
C GLY A 500 5.72 -18.92 -5.30
N MET A 501 5.70 -17.59 -5.21
CA MET A 501 4.86 -16.87 -4.25
C MET A 501 3.46 -16.63 -4.81
N GLY A 502 2.47 -16.39 -3.95
CA GLY A 502 1.19 -15.87 -4.43
C GLY A 502 1.39 -14.50 -5.09
N ILE A 503 1.80 -13.52 -4.28
CA ILE A 503 2.14 -12.16 -4.69
C ILE A 503 3.55 -11.84 -4.19
N GLY A 504 4.49 -11.59 -5.09
CA GLY A 504 5.86 -11.42 -4.68
C GLY A 504 6.92 -11.66 -5.74
N ALA A 505 8.14 -11.90 -5.28
CA ALA A 505 9.28 -12.25 -6.12
C ALA A 505 9.97 -13.50 -5.59
N SER A 506 9.99 -14.58 -6.37
CA SER A 506 10.47 -15.90 -5.91
C SER A 506 11.90 -15.92 -5.37
N SER A 507 12.73 -14.95 -5.76
CA SER A 507 14.14 -14.84 -5.34
C SER A 507 14.65 -13.39 -5.32
N GLY A 508 13.75 -12.40 -5.23
CA GLY A 508 14.09 -10.98 -5.35
C GLY A 508 13.36 -10.10 -4.34
N THR A 509 13.64 -8.80 -4.41
CA THR A 509 12.94 -7.78 -3.62
C THR A 509 11.85 -7.13 -4.48
N VAL A 510 10.62 -7.10 -3.96
CA VAL A 510 9.49 -6.42 -4.58
C VAL A 510 8.69 -5.69 -3.51
N SER A 511 8.29 -4.46 -3.79
CA SER A 511 7.39 -3.74 -2.90
C SER A 511 5.94 -4.10 -3.24
N VAL A 512 5.21 -4.56 -2.24
CA VAL A 512 3.79 -4.92 -2.34
C VAL A 512 2.99 -3.95 -1.49
N ALA A 513 2.13 -3.16 -2.11
CA ALA A 513 1.22 -2.25 -1.45
C ALA A 513 -0.24 -2.70 -1.70
N ILE A 514 -1.01 -2.90 -0.64
CA ILE A 514 -2.43 -3.27 -0.72
C ILE A 514 -3.23 -2.25 0.10
N SER A 515 -4.15 -1.54 -0.55
CA SER A 515 -5.01 -0.55 0.10
C SER A 515 -6.49 -0.90 0.10
N ASN A 516 -6.94 -1.77 -0.81
CA ASN A 516 -8.32 -2.26 -0.86
C ASN A 516 -8.43 -3.54 -1.69
N GLY A 517 -9.65 -4.06 -1.86
CA GLY A 517 -9.96 -5.26 -2.65
C GLY A 517 -10.05 -6.52 -1.81
N ILE A 518 -10.44 -7.62 -2.46
CA ILE A 518 -10.37 -8.98 -1.91
C ILE A 518 -9.12 -9.63 -2.50
N VAL A 519 -8.18 -10.04 -1.66
CA VAL A 519 -6.90 -10.61 -2.10
C VAL A 519 -6.71 -11.98 -1.46
N GLU A 520 -6.75 -13.04 -2.27
CA GLU A 520 -6.35 -14.38 -1.88
C GLU A 520 -5.00 -14.72 -2.52
N ALA A 521 -3.95 -14.77 -1.72
CA ALA A 521 -2.59 -15.01 -2.18
C ALA A 521 -2.04 -16.30 -1.57
N LYS A 522 -1.74 -17.29 -2.42
CA LYS A 522 -1.26 -18.59 -2.00
C LYS A 522 0.09 -18.90 -2.63
N GLY A 523 1.09 -19.14 -1.78
CA GLY A 523 2.38 -19.65 -2.23
C GLY A 523 2.31 -21.13 -2.59
N GLY A 524 3.09 -21.55 -3.59
CA GLY A 524 3.37 -22.96 -3.79
C GLY A 524 4.33 -23.50 -2.72
N PRO A 525 4.72 -24.79 -2.76
CA PRO A 525 5.71 -25.36 -1.84
C PRO A 525 6.91 -24.43 -1.66
N ASN A 526 7.25 -24.07 -0.42
CA ASN A 526 8.32 -23.10 -0.08
C ASN A 526 8.11 -21.64 -0.44
N GLY A 527 7.04 -21.24 -1.15
CA GLY A 527 6.75 -19.85 -1.49
C GLY A 527 5.81 -19.19 -0.48
N ALA A 528 6.01 -17.90 -0.18
CA ALA A 528 5.10 -17.14 0.68
C ALA A 528 3.77 -16.86 -0.01
N GLY A 529 2.70 -16.63 0.76
CA GLY A 529 1.46 -16.08 0.22
C GLY A 529 1.71 -14.70 -0.39
N ILE A 530 2.19 -13.76 0.44
CA ILE A 530 2.62 -12.41 0.04
C ILE A 530 4.04 -12.16 0.54
N GLY A 531 4.96 -11.76 -0.34
CA GLY A 531 6.30 -11.32 0.07
C GLY A 531 7.44 -11.66 -0.90
N GLY A 532 8.57 -12.15 -0.40
CA GLY A 532 9.82 -12.28 -1.16
C GLY A 532 10.84 -13.22 -0.52
N GLY A 533 12.07 -13.27 -1.08
CA GLY A 533 13.25 -13.84 -0.41
C GLY A 533 14.11 -14.81 -1.25
N GLU A 534 15.40 -14.83 -0.91
CA GLU A 534 16.58 -15.54 -1.45
C GLU A 534 16.83 -15.62 -2.97
N LYS A 535 17.73 -14.72 -3.40
CA LYS A 535 18.82 -14.98 -4.34
C LYS A 535 20.03 -15.52 -3.56
N ILE A 536 20.23 -16.84 -3.57
CA ILE A 536 21.41 -17.60 -3.10
C ILE A 536 22.26 -16.89 -2.01
N GLY A 537 21.82 -16.92 -0.76
CA GLY A 537 22.56 -16.59 0.46
C GLY A 537 21.65 -16.27 1.66
N PRO A 538 22.04 -16.63 2.91
CA PRO A 538 21.28 -16.41 4.16
C PRO A 538 21.14 -14.92 4.57
N THR A 539 21.45 -13.98 3.67
CA THR A 539 21.42 -12.52 3.88
C THR A 539 20.39 -11.82 3.00
N SER A 540 19.55 -12.56 2.27
CA SER A 540 18.52 -11.97 1.40
C SER A 540 17.28 -11.56 2.19
N LYS A 541 16.89 -10.29 2.05
CA LYS A 541 15.64 -9.74 2.61
C LYS A 541 14.50 -9.89 1.60
N THR A 542 13.27 -10.01 2.06
CA THR A 542 12.12 -9.76 1.17
C THR A 542 12.01 -8.26 0.88
N GLY A 543 11.31 -7.88 -0.19
CA GLY A 543 10.88 -6.49 -0.32
C GLY A 543 9.83 -6.11 0.74
N GLU A 544 9.39 -4.85 0.71
CA GLU A 544 8.44 -4.31 1.68
C GLU A 544 7.02 -4.78 1.37
N VAL A 545 6.27 -5.18 2.40
CA VAL A 545 4.83 -5.41 2.33
C VAL A 545 4.13 -4.35 3.16
N TYR A 546 3.28 -3.56 2.51
CA TYR A 546 2.52 -2.48 3.13
C TYR A 546 1.03 -2.65 2.88
N ILE A 547 0.26 -2.85 3.95
CA ILE A 547 -1.18 -3.08 3.90
C ILE A 547 -1.88 -1.96 4.65
N THR A 548 -2.76 -1.22 3.98
CA THR A 548 -3.54 -0.12 4.58
C THR A 548 -5.04 -0.41 4.63
N GLY A 549 -5.51 -1.40 3.86
CA GLY A 549 -6.92 -1.77 3.79
C GLY A 549 -7.16 -3.01 2.92
N GLY A 550 -8.43 -3.39 2.75
CA GLY A 550 -8.86 -4.58 1.99
C GLY A 550 -9.19 -5.80 2.86
N ASN A 551 -9.58 -6.89 2.21
CA ASN A 551 -9.78 -8.21 2.80
C ASN A 551 -8.77 -9.20 2.22
N ILE A 552 -7.74 -9.53 3.01
CA ILE A 552 -6.57 -10.26 2.57
C ILE A 552 -6.54 -11.62 3.25
N THR A 553 -6.45 -12.68 2.45
CA THR A 553 -6.08 -14.02 2.89
C THR A 553 -4.77 -14.41 2.25
N ALA A 554 -3.73 -14.59 3.05
CA ALA A 554 -2.39 -14.90 2.58
C ALA A 554 -1.93 -16.24 3.18
N THR A 555 -1.74 -17.26 2.35
CA THR A 555 -1.36 -18.62 2.77
C THR A 555 0.00 -18.99 2.19
N GLY A 556 0.98 -19.24 3.06
CA GLY A 556 2.30 -19.72 2.65
C GLY A 556 2.26 -21.19 2.23
N GLY A 557 3.23 -21.62 1.44
CA GLY A 557 3.50 -23.04 1.22
C GLY A 557 4.14 -23.70 2.44
N ASP A 558 4.45 -25.00 2.34
CA ASP A 558 4.89 -25.84 3.46
C ASP A 558 5.91 -25.17 4.38
N ASN A 559 6.94 -24.48 3.89
CA ASN A 559 7.97 -23.87 4.74
C ASN A 559 8.02 -22.34 4.67
N ALA A 560 6.94 -21.68 4.25
CA ALA A 560 6.92 -20.25 4.01
C ALA A 560 5.78 -19.55 4.75
N ALA A 561 5.98 -18.26 5.00
CA ALA A 561 5.02 -17.46 5.74
C ALA A 561 3.76 -17.17 4.90
N GLY A 562 2.65 -16.90 5.59
CA GLY A 562 1.47 -16.30 4.96
C GLY A 562 1.84 -14.97 4.33
N ILE A 563 2.33 -14.05 5.17
CA ILE A 563 2.90 -12.77 4.75
C ILE A 563 4.35 -12.68 5.25
N GLY A 564 5.29 -12.50 4.34
CA GLY A 564 6.72 -12.34 4.65
C GLY A 564 7.60 -13.24 3.81
N ALA A 565 8.39 -14.09 4.47
CA ALA A 565 9.47 -14.81 3.82
C ALA A 565 9.06 -16.16 3.19
N ASN A 566 9.76 -16.52 2.12
CA ASN A 566 9.86 -17.90 1.63
C ASN A 566 10.95 -18.69 2.36
N TYR A 567 11.01 -20.00 2.13
CA TYR A 567 11.95 -20.93 2.79
C TYR A 567 13.41 -20.44 2.78
N TYR A 568 14.11 -20.57 3.91
CA TYR A 568 15.49 -20.06 4.15
C TYR A 568 15.67 -18.54 4.06
N SER A 569 14.60 -17.77 3.92
CA SER A 569 14.67 -16.32 3.88
C SER A 569 14.13 -15.66 5.14
N ASN A 570 14.47 -14.39 5.27
CA ASN A 570 14.06 -13.52 6.36
C ASN A 570 12.98 -12.57 5.85
N SER A 571 11.99 -12.26 6.69
CA SER A 571 11.01 -11.24 6.33
C SER A 571 11.71 -9.90 6.14
N GLY A 572 11.40 -9.25 5.02
CA GLY A 572 11.57 -7.82 4.85
C GLY A 572 10.55 -7.06 5.71
N LYS A 573 10.52 -5.74 5.54
CA LYS A 573 9.66 -4.87 6.33
C LYS A 573 8.20 -5.21 6.03
N ILE A 574 7.44 -5.49 7.08
CA ILE A 574 5.99 -5.70 7.00
C ILE A 574 5.33 -4.61 7.80
N THR A 575 4.42 -3.86 7.18
CA THR A 575 3.64 -2.82 7.85
C THR A 575 2.17 -2.99 7.53
N ILE A 576 1.33 -3.08 8.56
CA ILE A 576 -0.11 -3.23 8.43
C ILE A 576 -0.79 -2.13 9.23
N ASP A 577 -1.38 -1.17 8.53
CA ASP A 577 -2.07 -0.02 9.10
C ASP A 577 -3.60 -0.20 9.13
N GLY A 578 -4.13 -1.17 8.38
CA GLY A 578 -5.57 -1.41 8.31
C GLY A 578 -5.96 -2.67 7.53
N GLY A 579 -7.27 -2.84 7.31
CA GLY A 579 -7.85 -3.98 6.60
C GLY A 579 -8.19 -5.18 7.49
N THR A 580 -8.76 -6.22 6.86
CA THR A 580 -8.92 -7.55 7.46
C THR A 580 -7.86 -8.46 6.86
N VAL A 581 -6.96 -8.99 7.68
CA VAL A 581 -5.83 -9.79 7.23
C VAL A 581 -5.85 -11.15 7.90
N ASN A 582 -5.99 -12.21 7.13
CA ASN A 582 -5.86 -13.59 7.56
C ASN A 582 -4.59 -14.20 6.96
N ALA A 583 -3.53 -14.31 7.77
CA ALA A 583 -2.22 -14.78 7.33
C ALA A 583 -1.91 -16.14 7.95
N ILE A 584 -1.63 -17.13 7.11
CA ILE A 584 -1.46 -18.54 7.49
C ILE A 584 -0.09 -19.04 7.02
N GLY A 585 0.78 -19.36 7.97
CA GLY A 585 2.00 -20.11 7.75
C GLY A 585 1.72 -21.61 7.86
N ASN A 586 2.38 -22.41 7.02
CA ASN A 586 2.33 -23.87 7.12
C ASN A 586 3.55 -24.41 7.88
N ARG A 587 3.96 -25.68 7.65
CA ARG A 587 5.04 -26.39 8.37
C ARG A 587 6.24 -25.48 8.73
N GLU A 588 6.36 -25.21 10.03
CA GLU A 588 7.48 -24.45 10.62
C GLU A 588 7.64 -23.01 10.08
N ALA A 589 6.56 -22.36 9.63
CA ALA A 589 6.61 -20.97 9.16
C ALA A 589 5.57 -20.08 9.88
N ALA A 590 5.88 -18.79 9.98
CA ALA A 590 5.02 -17.84 10.67
C ALA A 590 3.76 -17.50 9.86
N GLY A 591 2.68 -17.10 10.54
CA GLY A 591 1.55 -16.46 9.86
C GLY A 591 2.00 -15.18 9.18
N ILE A 592 2.60 -14.28 9.97
CA ILE A 592 3.23 -13.04 9.51
C ILE A 592 4.69 -13.03 9.98
N GLY A 593 5.63 -12.92 9.05
CA GLY A 593 7.06 -12.78 9.33
C GLY A 593 7.90 -13.85 8.66
N GLY A 594 8.70 -14.56 9.46
CA GLY A 594 9.76 -15.45 8.99
C GLY A 594 9.30 -16.82 8.50
N ALA A 595 10.11 -17.40 7.63
CA ALA A 595 10.02 -18.78 7.19
C ALA A 595 10.88 -19.70 8.04
N MET A 596 10.84 -21.01 7.75
CA MET A 596 11.73 -22.00 8.37
C MET A 596 13.21 -21.65 8.10
N ASP A 597 14.05 -21.74 9.14
CA ASP A 597 15.50 -21.49 9.11
C ASP A 597 15.93 -20.10 8.58
N GLY A 598 15.15 -19.03 8.84
CA GLY A 598 15.53 -17.65 8.52
C GLY A 598 16.61 -17.11 9.49
N ARG A 599 17.88 -17.06 9.08
CA ARG A 599 19.06 -16.87 9.96
C ARG A 599 19.69 -15.46 9.97
N SER A 600 18.97 -14.38 9.64
CA SER A 600 19.56 -13.03 9.50
C SER A 600 18.74 -11.93 10.19
N PRO A 601 19.33 -10.74 10.42
CA PRO A 601 18.59 -9.58 10.95
C PRO A 601 17.41 -9.27 10.02
N THR A 602 16.24 -9.34 10.61
CA THR A 602 14.95 -9.20 9.95
C THR A 602 14.48 -7.78 10.13
N ASP A 603 13.84 -7.25 9.09
CA ASP A 603 13.20 -5.94 9.19
C ASP A 603 11.98 -6.01 10.11
N PRO A 604 11.54 -4.88 10.68
CA PRO A 604 10.47 -4.88 11.67
C PRO A 604 9.13 -5.31 11.06
N ILE A 605 8.33 -5.94 11.91
CA ILE A 605 6.91 -6.17 11.68
C ILE A 605 6.16 -5.10 12.48
N VAL A 606 5.45 -4.22 11.78
CA VAL A 606 4.70 -3.12 12.39
C VAL A 606 3.22 -3.30 12.09
N ILE A 607 2.39 -3.29 13.12
CA ILE A 607 0.94 -3.34 13.01
C ILE A 607 0.36 -2.12 13.73
N ASN A 608 -0.15 -1.17 12.97
CA ASN A 608 -0.76 0.05 13.51
C ASN A 608 -2.29 -0.01 13.52
N GLY A 609 -2.92 -0.98 12.84
CA GLY A 609 -4.37 -1.10 12.78
C GLY A 609 -4.87 -2.36 12.06
N GLY A 610 -6.19 -2.45 11.90
CA GLY A 610 -6.87 -3.55 11.20
C GLY A 610 -7.39 -4.68 12.10
N ASN A 611 -7.97 -5.70 11.47
CA ASN A 611 -8.39 -6.96 12.08
C ASN A 611 -7.49 -8.09 11.55
N ILE A 612 -6.54 -8.52 12.36
CA ILE A 612 -5.45 -9.40 11.97
C ILE A 612 -5.63 -10.77 12.62
N ILE A 613 -5.69 -11.81 11.83
CA ILE A 613 -5.62 -13.21 12.26
C ILE A 613 -4.35 -13.79 11.65
N ALA A 614 -3.36 -14.07 12.49
CA ALA A 614 -2.09 -14.62 12.07
C ALA A 614 -1.89 -15.99 12.72
N THR A 615 -1.80 -17.04 11.90
CA THR A 615 -1.67 -18.42 12.37
C THR A 615 -0.37 -19.00 11.84
N GLY A 616 0.56 -19.32 12.74
CA GLY A 616 1.77 -20.06 12.41
C GLY A 616 1.47 -21.53 12.23
N GLY A 617 2.27 -22.22 11.41
CA GLY A 617 2.15 -23.68 11.28
C GLY A 617 2.91 -24.41 12.39
N SER A 618 3.18 -25.71 12.21
CA SER A 618 3.57 -26.66 13.27
C SER A 618 4.62 -26.19 14.29
N ALA A 619 5.55 -25.31 13.93
CA ALA A 619 6.50 -24.68 14.85
C ALA A 619 6.74 -23.20 14.52
N GLY A 620 5.88 -22.56 13.74
CA GLY A 620 6.00 -21.13 13.42
C GLY A 620 5.24 -20.26 14.39
N ALA A 621 5.70 -19.03 14.60
CA ALA A 621 4.94 -18.06 15.38
C ALA A 621 3.66 -17.62 14.65
N GLY A 622 2.65 -17.15 15.38
CA GLY A 622 1.55 -16.43 14.72
C GLY A 622 2.09 -15.20 13.99
N ILE A 623 2.78 -14.33 14.74
CA ILE A 623 3.51 -13.17 14.24
C ILE A 623 4.94 -13.24 14.74
N GLY A 624 5.93 -13.25 13.84
CA GLY A 624 7.34 -13.28 14.20
C GLY A 624 8.12 -14.30 13.40
N ALA A 625 8.94 -15.12 14.06
CA ALA A 625 9.89 -16.00 13.39
C ALA A 625 9.22 -17.32 12.96
N GLY A 626 9.74 -17.92 11.90
CA GLY A 626 9.47 -19.31 11.59
C GLY A 626 10.11 -20.27 12.59
N GLY A 627 9.78 -21.54 12.46
CA GLY A 627 10.40 -22.64 13.19
C GLY A 627 11.76 -23.03 12.60
N GLY A 628 12.35 -24.10 13.13
CA GLY A 628 13.68 -24.57 12.73
C GLY A 628 14.80 -24.02 13.60
N ASP A 629 16.04 -24.28 13.22
CA ASP A 629 17.21 -23.98 14.05
C ASP A 629 17.73 -22.57 13.73
N TYR A 630 17.77 -21.71 14.76
CA TYR A 630 18.28 -20.33 14.68
C TYR A 630 17.41 -19.35 13.88
N SER A 631 16.09 -19.59 13.78
CA SER A 631 15.19 -18.66 13.10
C SER A 631 15.06 -17.32 13.84
N GLN A 632 15.06 -16.22 13.09
CA GLN A 632 15.06 -14.86 13.63
C GLN A 632 13.89 -14.03 13.06
N CYS A 633 13.31 -13.17 13.90
CA CYS A 633 12.44 -12.07 13.49
C CYS A 633 12.93 -10.72 14.05
N GLY A 634 12.54 -9.64 13.38
CA GLY A 634 12.91 -8.28 13.74
C GLY A 634 12.10 -7.83 14.93
N ASP A 635 12.11 -6.52 15.20
CA ASP A 635 11.20 -5.97 16.19
C ASP A 635 9.75 -6.17 15.73
N VAL A 636 8.89 -6.62 16.64
CA VAL A 636 7.44 -6.71 16.41
C VAL A 636 6.78 -5.59 17.20
N THR A 637 6.27 -4.60 16.50
CA THR A 637 5.59 -3.45 17.11
C THR A 637 4.11 -3.48 16.75
N ILE A 638 3.25 -3.51 17.75
CA ILE A 638 1.80 -3.44 17.60
C ILE A 638 1.32 -2.20 18.35
N THR A 639 0.82 -1.20 17.63
CA THR A 639 0.33 0.07 18.19
C THR A 639 -1.18 0.26 18.05
N GLY A 640 -1.87 -0.61 17.32
CA GLY A 640 -3.32 -0.56 17.13
C GLY A 640 -3.91 -1.82 16.48
N GLY A 641 -5.25 -1.89 16.45
CA GLY A 641 -6.01 -2.96 15.79
C GLY A 641 -6.44 -4.12 16.71
N GLN A 642 -7.20 -5.05 16.13
CA GLN A 642 -7.56 -6.33 16.75
C GLN A 642 -6.67 -7.41 16.16
N VAL A 643 -5.75 -7.97 16.96
CA VAL A 643 -4.75 -8.93 16.52
C VAL A 643 -4.95 -10.25 17.27
N THR A 644 -5.27 -11.31 16.54
CA THR A 644 -5.24 -12.69 17.03
C THR A 644 -4.04 -13.40 16.42
N ALA A 645 -3.05 -13.75 17.24
CA ALA A 645 -1.83 -14.41 16.81
C ALA A 645 -1.75 -15.81 17.45
N THR A 646 -1.81 -16.86 16.63
CA THR A 646 -1.79 -18.25 17.10
C THR A 646 -0.49 -18.90 16.65
N GLY A 647 0.34 -19.30 17.60
CA GLY A 647 1.59 -20.03 17.34
C GLY A 647 1.35 -21.53 17.16
N GLY A 648 2.29 -22.18 16.48
CA GLY A 648 2.38 -23.63 16.41
C GLY A 648 2.83 -24.31 17.69
N MET A 649 3.07 -25.62 17.59
CA MET A 649 3.63 -26.44 18.66
C MET A 649 5.00 -25.87 19.08
N TYR A 650 5.13 -25.53 20.36
CA TYR A 650 6.34 -24.93 20.95
C TYR A 650 6.75 -23.55 20.39
N ALA A 651 5.87 -22.89 19.66
CA ALA A 651 6.11 -21.56 19.11
C ALA A 651 5.31 -20.48 19.83
N ALA A 652 5.81 -19.25 19.76
CA ALA A 652 5.13 -18.11 20.33
C ALA A 652 3.86 -17.74 19.54
N GLY A 653 2.84 -17.21 20.21
CA GLY A 653 1.79 -16.48 19.49
C GLY A 653 2.39 -15.28 18.77
N ILE A 654 3.20 -14.50 19.51
CA ILE A 654 3.99 -13.38 18.99
C ILE A 654 5.44 -13.53 19.46
N GLY A 655 6.39 -13.62 18.53
CA GLY A 655 7.82 -13.73 18.82
C GLY A 655 8.51 -14.87 18.09
N GLY A 656 9.29 -15.68 18.81
CA GLY A 656 10.10 -16.75 18.22
C GLY A 656 9.29 -17.99 17.80
N GLY A 657 9.75 -18.69 16.76
CA GLY A 657 9.25 -20.02 16.42
C GLY A 657 9.82 -21.13 17.33
N GLY A 658 9.30 -22.34 17.19
CA GLY A 658 9.79 -23.54 17.87
C GLY A 658 10.92 -24.22 17.09
N GLY A 659 11.93 -24.72 17.80
CA GLY A 659 13.10 -25.38 17.23
C GLY A 659 13.94 -26.07 18.30
N ARG A 660 14.93 -26.90 17.90
CA ARG A 660 15.85 -27.56 18.86
C ARG A 660 16.82 -26.56 19.49
N TYR A 661 17.12 -25.48 18.78
CA TYR A 661 17.86 -24.33 19.27
C TYR A 661 16.95 -23.10 19.36
N ALA A 662 17.34 -22.11 20.17
CA ALA A 662 16.51 -20.94 20.43
C ALA A 662 16.32 -20.07 19.18
N SER A 663 15.12 -20.11 18.59
CA SER A 663 14.65 -19.08 17.66
C SER A 663 14.35 -17.81 18.44
N THR A 664 14.70 -16.66 17.88
CA THR A 664 14.62 -15.38 18.58
C THR A 664 13.82 -14.36 17.79
N CYS A 665 13.29 -13.37 18.50
CA CYS A 665 12.77 -12.17 17.88
C CYS A 665 13.52 -10.96 18.44
N GLY A 666 13.42 -9.83 17.74
CA GLY A 666 13.70 -8.53 18.29
C GLY A 666 12.75 -8.18 19.43
N LEU A 667 12.71 -6.89 19.78
CA LEU A 667 11.80 -6.38 20.79
C LEU A 667 10.35 -6.59 20.36
N VAL A 668 9.54 -7.18 21.23
CA VAL A 668 8.08 -7.22 21.05
C VAL A 668 7.47 -6.09 21.86
N SER A 669 7.00 -5.06 21.17
CA SER A 669 6.34 -3.88 21.77
C SER A 669 4.86 -3.90 21.42
N ILE A 670 4.01 -3.96 22.44
CA ILE A 670 2.56 -3.83 22.28
C ILE A 670 2.14 -2.60 23.08
N SER A 671 1.59 -1.62 22.39
CA SER A 671 1.19 -0.33 22.96
C SER A 671 -0.03 0.22 22.23
N GLY A 672 -0.55 1.37 22.67
CA GLY A 672 -1.69 2.04 22.05
C GLY A 672 -3.03 1.76 22.76
N PRO A 673 -3.88 2.78 22.89
CA PRO A 673 -5.10 2.72 23.71
C PRO A 673 -6.20 1.81 23.13
N ASN A 674 -6.15 1.52 21.83
CA ASN A 674 -7.17 0.74 21.10
C ASN A 674 -6.63 -0.59 20.54
N THR A 675 -5.58 -1.11 21.18
CA THR A 675 -4.89 -2.33 20.75
C THR A 675 -5.42 -3.54 21.50
N VAL A 676 -6.04 -4.49 20.79
CA VAL A 676 -6.49 -5.76 21.37
C VAL A 676 -5.63 -6.88 20.80
N VAL A 677 -4.82 -7.53 21.63
CA VAL A 677 -3.97 -8.64 21.21
C VAL A 677 -4.35 -9.92 21.95
N ASN A 678 -4.70 -10.96 21.19
CA ASN A 678 -4.92 -12.31 21.69
C ASN A 678 -3.85 -13.25 21.13
N ALA A 679 -2.82 -13.51 21.92
CA ALA A 679 -1.76 -14.45 21.57
C ALA A 679 -2.08 -15.85 22.13
N LYS A 680 -2.30 -16.82 21.25
CA LYS A 680 -2.47 -18.24 21.60
C LYS A 680 -1.13 -18.96 21.38
N GLY A 681 -0.34 -19.02 22.44
CA GLY A 681 1.07 -19.45 22.49
C GLY A 681 1.84 -18.52 23.44
N ASP A 682 3.07 -18.87 23.83
CA ASP A 682 3.88 -17.96 24.65
C ASP A 682 4.16 -16.64 23.90
N ILE A 683 4.37 -15.54 24.59
CA ILE A 683 4.97 -14.33 24.00
C ILE A 683 6.43 -14.35 24.42
N SER A 684 7.36 -14.33 23.47
CA SER A 684 8.79 -14.38 23.80
C SER A 684 9.19 -13.16 24.63
N LEU A 685 9.40 -13.36 25.93
CA LEU A 685 9.67 -12.32 26.92
C LEU A 685 11.12 -11.83 26.83
N LYS A 686 11.37 -10.85 25.98
CA LYS A 686 12.40 -9.82 26.23
C LYS A 686 11.71 -8.45 26.28
N GLN A 687 11.40 -8.03 27.51
CA GLN A 687 10.79 -6.74 27.90
C GLN A 687 9.45 -6.39 27.24
N ILE A 688 8.36 -6.93 27.80
CA ILE A 688 7.05 -6.27 27.71
C ILE A 688 7.13 -5.02 28.60
N THR A 689 7.25 -3.83 28.03
CA THR A 689 7.03 -2.58 28.79
C THR A 689 5.54 -2.26 28.86
N SER A 690 4.81 -3.01 29.68
CA SER A 690 3.44 -2.67 30.08
C SER A 690 3.39 -2.36 31.58
N LYS A 691 2.93 -1.17 31.97
CA LYS A 691 2.36 -0.94 33.32
C LYS A 691 0.92 -1.50 33.36
N PRO A 692 0.38 -1.84 34.55
CA PRO A 692 -0.34 -3.11 34.74
C PRO A 692 -1.85 -3.05 34.48
N LEU A 693 -2.40 -4.14 33.96
CA LEU A 693 -3.82 -4.51 34.09
C LEU A 693 -3.95 -5.86 34.81
N SER A 694 -5.07 -6.00 35.51
CA SER A 694 -5.33 -6.82 36.71
C SER A 694 -5.45 -8.35 36.51
N LYS A 695 -5.24 -9.05 37.65
CA LYS A 695 -5.26 -10.51 37.90
C LYS A 695 -6.44 -11.31 37.31
N GLY A 696 -6.14 -12.57 36.91
CA GLY A 696 -7.10 -13.67 36.74
C GLY A 696 -6.45 -15.05 36.49
N HIS A 697 -6.27 -15.82 37.59
CA HIS A 697 -5.98 -17.27 37.81
C HIS A 697 -5.77 -18.29 36.65
N ASN A 698 -4.62 -19.01 36.64
CA ASN A 698 -4.34 -20.47 36.96
C ASN A 698 -4.94 -21.51 35.99
N LYS A 699 -4.34 -22.65 35.58
CA LYS A 699 -3.06 -23.42 35.76
C LYS A 699 -3.19 -24.60 34.74
N SER A 700 -2.16 -25.11 34.04
CA SER A 700 -1.21 -26.21 34.42
C SER A 700 -0.61 -26.81 33.13
N ASP A 701 0.57 -27.42 32.99
CA ASP A 701 1.90 -27.41 33.64
C ASP A 701 2.81 -28.37 32.80
N HIS A 702 4.15 -28.26 32.95
CA HIS A 702 5.30 -29.06 32.44
C HIS A 702 6.11 -28.41 31.28
N SER A 703 7.35 -27.88 31.44
CA SER A 703 8.39 -28.13 32.45
C SER A 703 9.48 -27.01 32.62
N ARG A 704 9.71 -26.63 33.91
CA ARG A 704 10.92 -26.12 34.66
C ARG A 704 11.87 -25.04 34.06
N MET A 705 12.34 -23.98 34.74
CA MET A 705 12.33 -23.40 36.12
C MET A 705 12.85 -21.92 36.01
N VAL A 706 12.41 -20.89 36.75
CA VAL A 706 12.90 -20.43 38.09
C VAL A 706 11.93 -19.42 38.76
N LYS A 707 11.56 -19.73 40.01
CA LYS A 707 11.04 -18.94 41.16
C LYS A 707 9.92 -17.88 41.03
N LYS A 708 8.83 -18.14 41.78
CA LYS A 708 7.79 -17.21 42.24
C LYS A 708 7.61 -17.37 43.76
N THR A 709 7.34 -16.27 44.48
CA THR A 709 6.57 -16.10 45.75
C THR A 709 6.86 -14.67 46.24
N ASP A 710 5.92 -13.74 46.45
CA ASP A 710 4.44 -13.75 46.46
C ASP A 710 3.86 -12.61 45.62
#